data_AF-A0A7J8DEY7-F1
#
_entry.id   AF-A0A7J8DEY7-F1
#
_cell.length_a   1.000
_cell.length_b   1.000
_cell.length_c   1.000
_cell.angle_alpha   90.00
_cell.angle_beta   90.00
_cell.angle_gamma   90.00
#
_symmetry.space_group_name_H-M   'P 1'
#
loop_
_entity.id
_entity.type
_entity.pdbx_description
1 polymer ?
#
loop_
_entity_poly.entity_id
_entity_poly.type
_entity_poly.pdbx_seq_one_letter_code
_entity_poly.pdbx_strand_id
1 'polypeptide(L)'
;MENFILYEEIGRGSKTIVYKGRRKGTINFVAILCTDKCKRPEITNWVRLTHEIKHQNIVTFHEWYETSNHLWLVVELCTGGSLEMVIAQDENLPEDVVREFGIDLITGLHHLHQLGILFCDISPGKILLEGPGTLKFSNFCLAKVEGENLEEFFTLMATEEEGGESGENILKKNMKSRVKGSLTYTAPEIMKGADFSVASDLWSLGCLLYEMFSGKPPFFSENVSELLEKIVYKDPLPPIPKDSSLPKASSDFVNLLDGLLQKDPQKRLTWAGLLQHSFWKDAFTGQDQDSSPEDAGVSGKVMECSGSRDAKELLRSPQSGQAKGERIGQQLSRSLRLENPTELRPKNTLRGHLNESMFLLSSRPTPRTSTAMGLGPGEDVTQNSPQKAPPLTKSTSGHLSQQDLESQMRELIYTDSELVVTPIIDNPKIMKQPPIKFDPKVLHLPAHSVDKLVLLKDQDWNDFLQQVCSQIDSTEKTTGASRVKLNLLCYLCTVAGQREVATRLLHSPLFQLLIQNLRVAPNWDIRAKVARVIGLLASHTAELQENIPVVEAITLLTELIRENFRNSKLKQCLLPTLGELIYLVATQEEKKKHPGEGWAVPLAAYTVLMRCLREGEERVVNHMAAKIIENVCTTCSAQAQGFITGETGPVLWYLFKHSTVDSLRITAISALCRVTRQAPSAFQNVIEKVGLNSVLSSLASAICKVQQYLLTLFTAMLSCGIHLQRLIQEKDFVSTIIRLLDSPSTSIRAKAFLVLLYILIHNHEMLLLSCQARLVMYIERDSRKTSPGKEQQQSGSEYLSKCLDLLIRHVVQEVPRILGDILSALAGVSGRKHPSTVQAKQLKLCLPLMPVVLHLVTSQVFRPRVVTEEFLFSYGAVLSHIKSIDSGETNIEGAIGLMASEEFIKVTLSAFEAIIQYPVLLKDYCSTVVDYILPPLVSLVQSQNVEWRLFSLRLLSETTSLLVSQEAGDGEEAANVDPSSSLLTLIRDVLLPHL
;
A
#
# COMPACT_ATOMS: atom_id res chain seq x y z
N MET A 1 -13.54 12.88 -5.90
CA MET A 1 -12.75 11.63 -5.80
C MET A 1 -13.42 10.38 -6.37
N GLU A 2 -14.74 10.17 -6.25
CA GLU A 2 -15.38 8.92 -6.73
C GLU A 2 -15.17 8.62 -8.22
N ASN A 3 -14.89 9.63 -9.04
CA ASN A 3 -14.60 9.50 -10.46
C ASN A 3 -13.23 8.88 -10.79
N PHE A 4 -12.39 8.58 -9.79
CA PHE A 4 -11.04 8.05 -10.00
C PHE A 4 -10.85 6.65 -9.40
N ILE A 5 -9.97 5.88 -10.01
CA ILE A 5 -9.40 4.65 -9.46
C ILE A 5 -7.97 5.00 -9.01
N LEU A 6 -7.65 4.71 -7.76
CA LEU A 6 -6.28 4.82 -7.23
C LEU A 6 -5.57 3.47 -7.39
N TYR A 7 -4.29 3.53 -7.73
CA TYR A 7 -3.39 2.39 -7.88
C TYR A 7 -2.26 2.51 -6.85
N GLU A 8 -1.01 2.26 -7.25
CA GLU A 8 0.17 2.36 -6.39
C GLU A 8 0.47 3.78 -5.89
N GLU A 9 1.10 3.86 -4.72
CA GLU A 9 1.81 5.06 -4.27
C GLU A 9 3.08 5.23 -5.11
N ILE A 10 3.24 6.41 -5.72
CA ILE A 10 4.38 6.76 -6.59
C ILE A 10 5.31 7.81 -5.96
N GLY A 11 4.88 8.46 -4.88
CA GLY A 11 5.69 9.44 -4.18
C GLY A 11 5.12 9.83 -2.81
N ARG A 12 5.97 10.35 -1.92
CA ARG A 12 5.59 10.76 -0.56
C ARG A 12 6.38 11.99 -0.14
N GLY A 13 5.67 12.97 0.42
CA GLY A 13 6.25 14.15 1.06
C GLY A 13 5.70 14.34 2.47
N SER A 14 6.17 15.40 3.16
CA SER A 14 5.64 15.76 4.48
C SER A 14 4.12 15.97 4.40
N LYS A 15 3.33 15.15 5.12
CA LYS A 15 1.85 15.16 5.12
C LYS A 15 1.16 15.00 3.75
N THR A 16 1.86 14.49 2.73
CA THR A 16 1.31 14.34 1.37
C THR A 16 1.73 12.98 0.78
N ILE A 17 0.79 12.27 0.15
CA ILE A 17 1.05 10.99 -0.54
C ILE A 17 0.55 11.13 -1.98
N VAL A 18 1.36 10.72 -2.95
CA VAL A 18 1.03 10.78 -4.38
C VAL A 18 0.72 9.38 -4.87
N TYR A 19 -0.47 9.20 -5.43
CA TYR A 19 -0.92 7.95 -6.04
C TYR A 19 -0.95 8.06 -7.54
N LYS A 20 -0.63 6.97 -8.24
CA LYS A 20 -1.07 6.81 -9.62
C LYS A 20 -2.59 6.62 -9.63
N GLY A 21 -3.27 7.33 -10.52
CA GLY A 21 -4.72 7.26 -10.69
C GLY A 21 -5.13 7.06 -12.14
N ARG A 22 -6.40 6.71 -12.35
CA ARG A 22 -7.07 6.72 -13.66
C ARG A 22 -8.48 7.26 -13.52
N ARG A 23 -8.91 8.14 -14.43
CA ARG A 23 -10.31 8.60 -14.46
C ARG A 23 -11.22 7.46 -14.96
N LYS A 24 -12.22 7.09 -14.16
CA LYS A 24 -13.19 6.03 -14.48
C LYS A 24 -13.89 6.32 -15.82
N GLY A 25 -14.14 5.27 -16.60
CA GLY A 25 -14.68 5.39 -17.96
C GLY A 25 -13.66 5.82 -19.02
N THR A 26 -12.42 6.13 -18.66
CA THR A 26 -11.35 6.54 -19.60
C THR A 26 -10.08 5.71 -19.40
N ILE A 27 -9.14 5.78 -20.36
CA ILE A 27 -7.78 5.25 -20.21
C ILE A 27 -6.78 6.28 -19.67
N ASN A 28 -7.26 7.48 -19.29
CA ASN A 28 -6.42 8.61 -18.92
C ASN A 28 -5.87 8.40 -17.50
N PHE A 29 -4.56 8.17 -17.42
CA PHE A 29 -3.82 8.10 -16.16
C PHE A 29 -3.44 9.50 -15.67
N VAL A 30 -3.40 9.66 -14.35
CA VAL A 30 -3.19 10.93 -13.64
C VAL A 30 -2.35 10.69 -12.38
N ALA A 31 -1.68 11.71 -11.88
CA ALA A 31 -1.15 11.72 -10.52
C ALA A 31 -2.20 12.33 -9.56
N ILE A 32 -2.42 11.68 -8.42
CA ILE A 32 -3.41 12.08 -7.42
C ILE A 32 -2.67 12.32 -6.10
N LEU A 33 -2.47 13.59 -5.76
CA LEU A 33 -1.87 14.02 -4.50
C LEU A 33 -2.96 14.05 -3.42
N CYS A 34 -2.84 13.19 -2.41
CA CYS A 34 -3.62 13.23 -1.18
C CYS A 34 -2.84 13.99 -0.11
N THR A 35 -3.41 15.04 0.48
CA THR A 35 -2.76 15.84 1.52
C THR A 35 -3.68 16.16 2.69
N ASP A 36 -3.07 16.31 3.87
CA ASP A 36 -3.72 16.82 5.08
C ASP A 36 -4.32 18.22 4.84
N LYS A 37 -5.54 18.49 5.36
CA LYS A 37 -6.26 19.76 5.19
C LYS A 37 -5.49 20.97 5.68
N CYS A 38 -4.58 20.81 6.65
CA CYS A 38 -3.73 21.92 7.11
C CYS A 38 -2.79 22.48 6.02
N LYS A 39 -2.74 21.87 4.82
CA LYS A 39 -2.07 22.40 3.62
C LYS A 39 -2.99 23.10 2.61
N ARG A 40 -4.20 23.54 3.00
CA ARG A 40 -5.09 24.27 2.06
C ARG A 40 -4.39 25.48 1.42
N PRO A 41 -3.70 26.37 2.15
CA PRO A 41 -3.02 27.53 1.54
C PRO A 41 -2.08 27.13 0.39
N GLU A 42 -1.26 26.12 0.61
CA GLU A 42 -0.28 25.61 -0.35
C GLU A 42 -0.95 24.99 -1.59
N ILE A 43 -2.04 24.23 -1.42
CA ILE A 43 -2.78 23.62 -2.54
C ILE A 43 -3.60 24.66 -3.31
N THR A 44 -4.28 25.58 -2.62
CA THR A 44 -5.04 26.66 -3.27
C THR A 44 -4.10 27.57 -4.07
N ASN A 45 -2.90 27.84 -3.57
CA ASN A 45 -1.86 28.57 -4.28
C ASN A 45 -1.43 27.88 -5.58
N TRP A 46 -1.20 26.56 -5.53
CA TRP A 46 -0.89 25.78 -6.72
C TRP A 46 -2.06 25.86 -7.73
N VAL A 47 -3.28 25.53 -7.30
CA VAL A 47 -4.45 25.49 -8.19
C VAL A 47 -4.68 26.84 -8.88
N ARG A 48 -4.71 27.96 -8.15
CA ARG A 48 -4.96 29.29 -8.77
C ARG A 48 -3.92 29.64 -9.84
N LEU A 49 -2.64 29.29 -9.62
CA LEU A 49 -1.55 29.63 -10.54
C LEU A 49 -1.55 28.73 -11.78
N THR A 50 -1.95 27.46 -11.67
CA THR A 50 -1.79 26.49 -12.77
C THR A 50 -3.08 26.10 -13.49
N HIS A 51 -4.27 26.51 -13.02
CA HIS A 51 -5.54 25.98 -13.55
C HIS A 51 -5.79 26.23 -15.05
N GLU A 52 -5.28 27.33 -15.59
CA GLU A 52 -5.39 27.68 -17.02
C GLU A 52 -4.12 27.36 -17.83
N ILE A 53 -3.01 27.01 -17.17
CA ILE A 53 -1.72 26.77 -17.84
C ILE A 53 -1.74 25.41 -18.55
N LYS A 54 -1.39 25.44 -19.85
CA LYS A 54 -1.15 24.26 -20.68
C LYS A 54 0.14 24.45 -21.47
N HIS A 55 1.20 23.79 -21.02
CA HIS A 55 2.54 23.94 -21.59
C HIS A 55 3.29 22.61 -21.46
N GLN A 56 4.09 22.23 -22.47
CA GLN A 56 4.75 20.91 -22.49
C GLN A 56 5.65 20.68 -21.26
N ASN A 57 6.35 21.73 -20.80
CA ASN A 57 7.26 21.67 -19.65
C ASN A 57 6.63 22.07 -18.31
N ILE A 58 5.29 22.03 -18.18
CA ILE A 58 4.59 22.33 -16.92
C ILE A 58 3.56 21.23 -16.68
N VAL A 59 3.55 20.67 -15.46
CA VAL A 59 2.59 19.60 -15.10
C VAL A 59 1.16 20.14 -15.15
N THR A 60 0.35 19.57 -16.04
CA THR A 60 -1.02 20.01 -16.32
C THR A 60 -1.93 19.77 -15.11
N PHE A 61 -2.64 20.82 -14.68
CA PHE A 61 -3.72 20.69 -13.69
C PHE A 61 -4.95 20.04 -14.32
N HIS A 62 -5.68 19.22 -13.56
CA HIS A 62 -6.95 18.65 -14.00
C HIS A 62 -8.11 19.03 -13.09
N GLU A 63 -8.09 18.58 -11.83
CA GLU A 63 -9.20 18.74 -10.90
C GLU A 63 -8.65 18.78 -9.47
N TRP A 64 -9.39 19.36 -8.53
CA TRP A 64 -9.12 19.20 -7.11
C TRP A 64 -10.42 18.91 -6.36
N TYR A 65 -10.31 18.23 -5.22
CA TYR A 65 -11.43 17.82 -4.39
C TYR A 65 -11.10 17.96 -2.92
N GLU A 66 -12.13 18.21 -2.12
CA GLU A 66 -12.07 18.05 -0.69
C GLU A 66 -12.87 16.82 -0.24
N THR A 67 -12.42 16.19 0.85
CA THR A 67 -13.12 15.11 1.56
C THR A 67 -13.14 15.43 3.06
N SER A 68 -13.80 14.61 3.88
CA SER A 68 -13.86 14.84 5.34
C SER A 68 -12.49 15.08 5.98
N ASN A 69 -11.46 14.33 5.57
CA ASN A 69 -10.15 14.33 6.23
C ASN A 69 -8.98 14.81 5.36
N HIS A 70 -9.15 14.93 4.03
CA HIS A 70 -8.04 15.20 3.10
C HIS A 70 -8.44 16.12 1.94
N LEU A 71 -7.48 16.91 1.47
CA LEU A 71 -7.51 17.57 0.17
C LEU A 71 -6.87 16.67 -0.88
N TRP A 72 -7.39 16.72 -2.10
CA TRP A 72 -6.95 15.91 -3.22
C TRP A 72 -6.70 16.80 -4.43
N LEU A 73 -5.50 16.73 -4.98
CA LEU A 73 -5.11 17.47 -6.18
C LEU A 73 -4.80 16.45 -7.30
N VAL A 74 -5.49 16.56 -8.42
CA VAL A 74 -5.36 15.68 -9.60
C VAL A 74 -4.65 16.44 -10.70
N VAL A 75 -3.52 15.90 -11.13
CA VAL A 75 -2.63 16.48 -12.15
C VAL A 75 -2.16 15.39 -13.11
N GLU A 76 -1.45 15.81 -14.16
CA GLU A 76 -0.79 14.95 -15.13
C GLU A 76 0.20 13.94 -14.49
N LEU A 77 0.31 12.74 -15.08
CA LEU A 77 1.20 11.69 -14.59
C LEU A 77 2.54 11.67 -15.34
N CYS A 78 3.58 12.25 -14.73
CA CYS A 78 4.95 12.08 -15.18
C CYS A 78 5.51 10.72 -14.71
N THR A 79 5.90 9.84 -15.64
CA THR A 79 6.30 8.45 -15.32
C THR A 79 7.81 8.22 -15.16
N GLY A 80 8.65 9.18 -15.54
CA GLY A 80 10.12 9.08 -15.47
C GLY A 80 10.73 9.38 -14.10
N GLY A 81 9.90 9.73 -13.10
CA GLY A 81 10.37 10.13 -11.76
C GLY A 81 10.78 11.60 -11.68
N SER A 82 11.54 11.95 -10.64
CA SER A 82 12.09 13.30 -10.45
C SER A 82 13.50 13.44 -11.02
N LEU A 83 13.89 14.66 -11.40
CA LEU A 83 15.25 14.96 -11.83
C LEU A 83 16.28 14.68 -10.71
N GLU A 84 15.89 14.84 -9.44
CA GLU A 84 16.68 14.40 -8.28
C GLU A 84 17.05 12.91 -8.35
N MET A 85 16.10 12.06 -8.71
CA MET A 85 16.30 10.61 -8.82
C MET A 85 17.22 10.25 -9.99
N VAL A 86 17.16 11.00 -11.10
CA VAL A 86 18.05 10.84 -12.25
C VAL A 86 19.50 11.22 -11.90
N ILE A 87 19.71 12.42 -11.36
CA ILE A 87 21.05 12.89 -10.94
C ILE A 87 21.66 11.96 -9.87
N ALA A 88 20.84 11.41 -8.97
CA ALA A 88 21.28 10.45 -7.95
C ALA A 88 21.60 9.05 -8.51
N GLN A 89 21.07 8.66 -9.66
CA GLN A 89 21.33 7.37 -10.32
C GLN A 89 22.57 7.43 -11.21
N ASP A 90 22.66 8.44 -12.08
CA ASP A 90 23.74 8.58 -13.06
C ASP A 90 25.00 9.20 -12.46
N GLU A 91 24.94 9.62 -11.19
CA GLU A 91 25.92 10.40 -10.43
C GLU A 91 26.24 11.80 -10.99
N ASN A 92 26.22 11.98 -12.32
CA ASN A 92 26.36 13.22 -13.10
C ASN A 92 25.85 13.02 -14.55
N LEU A 93 25.37 14.08 -15.20
CA LEU A 93 24.87 14.02 -16.58
C LEU A 93 25.87 14.57 -17.61
N PRO A 94 26.00 13.93 -18.80
CA PRO A 94 26.81 14.47 -19.91
C PRO A 94 26.34 15.84 -20.37
N GLU A 95 27.26 16.70 -20.84
CA GLU A 95 26.94 18.09 -21.21
C GLU A 95 25.80 18.22 -22.23
N ASP A 96 25.73 17.32 -23.23
CA ASP A 96 24.66 17.38 -24.23
C ASP A 96 23.28 16.99 -23.65
N VAL A 97 23.23 16.10 -22.65
CA VAL A 97 21.98 15.81 -21.89
C VAL A 97 21.62 16.99 -20.99
N VAL A 98 22.61 17.65 -20.38
CA VAL A 98 22.41 18.89 -19.61
C VAL A 98 21.88 20.01 -20.50
N ARG A 99 22.28 20.05 -21.78
CA ARG A 99 21.78 20.98 -22.80
C ARG A 99 20.33 20.69 -23.17
N GLU A 100 19.99 19.44 -23.46
CA GLU A 100 18.62 19.00 -23.79
C GLU A 100 17.65 19.29 -22.63
N PHE A 101 17.98 18.84 -21.43
CA PHE A 101 17.20 19.11 -20.21
C PHE A 101 17.17 20.62 -19.87
N GLY A 102 18.26 21.35 -20.12
CA GLY A 102 18.32 22.80 -19.96
C GLY A 102 17.36 23.55 -20.88
N ILE A 103 17.14 23.05 -22.11
CA ILE A 103 16.19 23.63 -23.06
C ILE A 103 14.76 23.52 -22.54
N ASP A 104 14.35 22.35 -22.03
CA ASP A 104 13.03 22.14 -21.42
C ASP A 104 12.81 23.05 -20.19
N LEU A 105 13.81 23.14 -19.32
CA LEU A 105 13.78 24.00 -18.13
C LEU A 105 13.63 25.48 -18.49
N ILE A 106 14.37 25.94 -19.51
CA ILE A 106 14.25 27.31 -20.02
C ILE A 106 12.87 27.56 -20.62
N THR A 107 12.38 26.66 -21.46
CA THR A 107 11.09 26.83 -22.17
C THR A 107 9.94 26.92 -21.16
N GLY A 108 9.91 26.03 -20.16
CA GLY A 108 8.93 26.08 -19.07
C GLY A 108 9.04 27.32 -18.18
N LEU A 109 10.26 27.70 -17.76
CA LEU A 109 10.46 28.84 -16.87
C LEU A 109 10.22 30.19 -17.58
N HIS A 110 10.54 30.29 -18.86
CA HIS A 110 10.26 31.48 -19.67
C HIS A 110 8.76 31.69 -19.81
N HIS A 111 8.00 30.63 -20.08
CA HIS A 111 6.54 30.70 -20.13
C HIS A 111 5.91 31.14 -18.79
N LEU A 112 6.42 30.64 -17.66
CA LEU A 112 5.98 31.10 -16.32
C LEU A 112 6.26 32.59 -16.11
N HIS A 113 7.46 33.06 -16.43
CA HIS A 113 7.82 34.47 -16.30
C HIS A 113 7.04 35.38 -17.27
N GLN A 114 6.68 34.92 -18.46
CA GLN A 114 5.78 35.64 -19.39
C GLN A 114 4.36 35.82 -18.80
N LEU A 115 3.90 34.89 -17.97
CA LEU A 115 2.65 34.98 -17.22
C LEU A 115 2.79 35.78 -15.90
N GLY A 116 3.97 36.33 -15.60
CA GLY A 116 4.26 37.04 -14.35
C GLY A 116 4.37 36.12 -13.12
N ILE A 117 4.53 34.81 -13.31
CA ILE A 117 4.61 33.80 -12.25
C ILE A 117 6.07 33.45 -11.97
N LEU A 118 6.51 33.68 -10.74
CA LEU A 118 7.79 33.24 -10.21
C LEU A 118 7.64 31.85 -9.57
N PHE A 119 8.57 30.95 -9.81
CA PHE A 119 8.55 29.59 -9.26
C PHE A 119 9.14 29.51 -7.84
N CYS A 120 10.12 30.38 -7.53
CA CYS A 120 10.69 30.65 -6.20
C CYS A 120 11.40 29.51 -5.46
N ASP A 121 11.27 28.25 -5.88
CA ASP A 121 11.87 27.09 -5.20
C ASP A 121 12.30 26.00 -6.22
N ILE A 122 12.99 26.44 -7.28
CA ILE A 122 13.54 25.54 -8.32
C ILE A 122 14.56 24.60 -7.66
N SER A 123 14.31 23.30 -7.78
CA SER A 123 15.15 22.25 -7.20
C SER A 123 14.89 20.91 -7.91
N PRO A 124 15.86 19.97 -7.95
CA PRO A 124 15.72 18.71 -8.69
C PRO A 124 14.49 17.87 -8.29
N GLY A 125 14.06 17.95 -7.02
CA GLY A 125 12.89 17.23 -6.52
C GLY A 125 11.54 17.80 -6.95
N LYS A 126 11.51 18.97 -7.62
CA LYS A 126 10.29 19.63 -8.13
C LYS A 126 10.20 19.68 -9.66
N ILE A 127 11.12 19.02 -10.33
CA ILE A 127 11.09 18.80 -11.78
C ILE A 127 10.88 17.30 -11.99
N LEU A 128 9.87 16.93 -12.80
CA LEU A 128 9.58 15.55 -13.14
C LEU A 128 9.89 15.27 -14.61
N LEU A 129 10.16 14.00 -14.93
CA LEU A 129 10.36 13.52 -16.29
C LEU A 129 9.09 12.84 -16.82
N GLU A 130 8.66 13.21 -18.02
CA GLU A 130 7.73 12.44 -18.82
C GLU A 130 8.47 11.65 -19.91
N GLY A 131 8.16 10.35 -20.01
CA GLY A 131 8.77 9.47 -21.00
C GLY A 131 10.30 9.40 -20.87
N PRO A 132 11.04 9.35 -21.99
CA PRO A 132 12.50 9.21 -22.00
C PRO A 132 13.29 10.51 -21.80
N GLY A 133 12.65 11.69 -21.67
CA GLY A 133 13.44 12.93 -21.55
C GLY A 133 12.72 14.27 -21.26
N THR A 134 11.40 14.41 -21.41
CA THR A 134 10.78 15.74 -21.27
C THR A 134 10.65 16.17 -19.81
N LEU A 135 11.31 17.27 -19.43
CA LEU A 135 11.22 17.83 -18.08
C LEU A 135 10.02 18.75 -17.89
N LYS A 136 9.36 18.64 -16.73
CA LYS A 136 8.21 19.46 -16.33
C LYS A 136 8.31 20.02 -14.92
N PHE A 137 8.02 21.31 -14.76
CA PHE A 137 7.82 21.94 -13.45
C PHE A 137 6.57 21.38 -12.75
N SER A 138 6.71 20.87 -11.52
CA SER A 138 5.72 19.95 -10.94
C SER A 138 5.20 20.30 -9.54
N ASN A 139 5.52 21.46 -8.97
CA ASN A 139 5.12 21.81 -7.60
C ASN A 139 5.11 23.32 -7.37
N PHE A 140 3.93 23.90 -7.47
CA PHE A 140 3.68 25.35 -7.39
C PHE A 140 3.21 25.82 -6.00
N CYS A 141 3.39 25.00 -4.95
CA CYS A 141 2.98 25.37 -3.58
C CYS A 141 3.57 26.70 -3.11
N LEU A 142 4.82 27.02 -3.50
CA LEU A 142 5.55 28.23 -3.11
C LEU A 142 5.78 29.22 -4.27
N ALA A 143 5.24 28.93 -5.45
CA ALA A 143 5.23 29.88 -6.56
C ALA A 143 4.32 31.07 -6.24
N LYS A 144 4.54 32.22 -6.87
CA LYS A 144 3.72 33.43 -6.65
C LYS A 144 3.72 34.34 -7.88
N VAL A 145 2.80 35.30 -7.92
CA VAL A 145 2.87 36.38 -8.91
C VAL A 145 3.97 37.38 -8.50
N GLU A 146 4.64 38.00 -9.47
CA GLU A 146 5.65 39.03 -9.20
C GLU A 146 5.04 40.19 -8.39
N GLY A 147 5.74 40.62 -7.33
CA GLY A 147 5.27 41.63 -6.37
C GLY A 147 4.23 41.14 -5.34
N GLU A 148 3.81 39.88 -5.37
CA GLU A 148 2.82 39.33 -4.44
C GLU A 148 3.41 38.96 -3.07
N ASN A 149 2.70 39.25 -1.98
CA ASN A 149 3.04 38.79 -0.64
C ASN A 149 2.41 37.43 -0.32
N LEU A 150 3.16 36.36 -0.54
CA LEU A 150 2.67 34.98 -0.33
C LEU A 150 2.35 34.67 1.15
N GLU A 151 3.00 35.34 2.12
CA GLU A 151 2.68 35.17 3.56
C GLU A 151 1.27 35.70 3.89
N GLU A 152 0.86 36.78 3.23
CA GLU A 152 -0.46 37.39 3.40
C GLU A 152 -1.55 36.52 2.75
N PHE A 153 -1.32 36.04 1.53
CA PHE A 153 -2.20 35.06 0.87
C PHE A 153 -2.39 33.80 1.73
N PHE A 154 -1.31 33.23 2.28
CA PHE A 154 -1.42 32.06 3.16
C PHE A 154 -2.17 32.34 4.47
N THR A 155 -2.07 33.56 5.00
CA THR A 155 -2.79 33.96 6.20
C THR A 155 -4.29 34.07 5.92
N LEU A 156 -4.68 34.72 4.82
CA LEU A 156 -6.08 34.85 4.40
C LEU A 156 -6.74 33.46 4.20
N MET A 157 -6.09 32.56 3.45
CA MET A 157 -6.59 31.21 3.19
C MET A 157 -6.68 30.32 4.45
N ALA A 158 -5.95 30.65 5.52
CA ALA A 158 -6.05 29.94 6.79
C ALA A 158 -7.20 30.46 7.67
N THR A 159 -7.52 31.76 7.60
CA THR A 159 -8.57 32.40 8.40
C THR A 159 -10.00 32.10 7.94
N GLU A 160 -10.21 31.60 6.72
CA GLU A 160 -11.56 31.33 6.18
C GLU A 160 -12.27 30.10 6.79
N GLU A 161 -11.57 29.23 7.54
CA GLU A 161 -12.18 28.08 8.23
C GLU A 161 -12.22 28.18 9.77
N GLU A 162 -11.24 28.81 10.40
CA GLU A 162 -11.19 28.93 11.86
C GLU A 162 -12.00 30.14 12.34
N GLY A 163 -13.32 29.93 12.51
CA GLY A 163 -14.26 30.93 13.03
C GLY A 163 -14.08 31.28 14.51
N GLY A 164 -12.87 31.65 14.93
CA GLY A 164 -12.52 32.00 16.32
C GLY A 164 -11.36 32.99 16.41
N GLU A 165 -11.62 34.16 16.99
CA GLU A 165 -10.60 35.19 17.24
C GLU A 165 -9.60 34.75 18.33
N SER A 166 -8.45 34.17 17.95
CA SER A 166 -7.31 34.06 18.87
C SER A 166 -5.96 33.86 18.18
N GLY A 167 -5.02 34.79 18.39
CA GLY A 167 -3.58 34.48 18.27
C GLY A 167 -2.83 34.93 17.00
N GLU A 168 -3.15 36.08 16.41
CA GLU A 168 -2.48 36.61 15.19
C GLU A 168 -0.95 36.48 15.19
N ASN A 169 -0.29 36.73 16.32
CA ASN A 169 1.18 36.76 16.42
C ASN A 169 1.83 35.36 16.41
N ILE A 170 1.10 34.31 16.76
CA ILE A 170 1.61 32.92 16.71
C ILE A 170 1.41 32.34 15.30
N LEU A 171 0.28 32.64 14.67
CA LEU A 171 0.01 32.31 13.27
C LEU A 171 1.06 32.90 12.33
N LYS A 172 1.29 34.22 12.39
CA LYS A 172 2.29 34.93 11.57
C LYS A 172 3.70 34.31 11.67
N LYS A 173 4.13 33.91 12.89
CA LYS A 173 5.47 33.31 13.10
C LYS A 173 5.59 31.88 12.55
N ASN A 174 4.50 31.10 12.57
CA ASN A 174 4.45 29.78 11.94
C ASN A 174 4.40 29.86 10.41
N MET A 175 3.70 30.84 9.83
CA MET A 175 3.61 30.98 8.36
C MET A 175 4.96 31.35 7.72
N LYS A 176 5.78 32.19 8.37
CA LYS A 176 7.18 32.45 7.95
C LYS A 176 8.07 31.20 7.89
N SER A 177 7.67 30.11 8.53
CA SER A 177 8.37 28.82 8.43
C SER A 177 7.84 27.93 7.29
N ARG A 178 6.63 28.18 6.78
CA ARG A 178 6.02 27.39 5.70
C ARG A 178 6.39 27.89 4.31
N VAL A 179 6.68 29.19 4.17
CA VAL A 179 7.05 29.83 2.89
C VAL A 179 8.53 29.60 2.52
N LYS A 180 9.31 28.89 3.35
CA LYS A 180 10.74 28.64 3.10
C LYS A 180 10.96 27.36 2.28
N GLY A 181 11.43 27.57 1.05
CA GLY A 181 11.91 26.52 0.15
C GLY A 181 13.34 26.02 0.49
N SER A 182 13.98 25.42 -0.50
CA SER A 182 15.33 24.87 -0.38
C SER A 182 16.41 25.96 -0.43
N LEU A 183 17.05 26.20 0.72
CA LEU A 183 18.11 27.21 0.88
C LEU A 183 19.32 26.98 -0.05
N THR A 184 19.56 25.74 -0.47
CA THR A 184 20.70 25.32 -1.31
C THR A 184 20.72 26.00 -2.68
N TYR A 185 19.54 26.29 -3.26
CA TYR A 185 19.40 26.89 -4.59
C TYR A 185 19.07 28.39 -4.51
N THR A 186 18.80 28.93 -3.31
CA THR A 186 18.27 30.28 -3.16
C THR A 186 19.32 31.35 -3.48
N ALA A 187 18.91 32.41 -4.18
CA ALA A 187 19.81 33.47 -4.63
C ALA A 187 20.35 34.38 -3.50
N PRO A 188 21.57 34.96 -3.63
CA PRO A 188 22.22 35.71 -2.55
C PRO A 188 21.46 36.95 -2.09
N GLU A 189 20.72 37.61 -2.99
CA GLU A 189 19.87 38.76 -2.66
C GLU A 189 18.67 38.38 -1.78
N ILE A 190 18.07 37.20 -2.01
CA ILE A 190 16.96 36.67 -1.20
C ILE A 190 17.45 36.30 0.20
N MET A 191 18.66 35.72 0.29
CA MET A 191 19.32 35.46 1.57
C MET A 191 19.66 36.74 2.35
N LYS A 192 19.78 37.89 1.66
CA LYS A 192 19.94 39.24 2.25
C LYS A 192 18.60 39.92 2.57
N GLY A 193 17.46 39.28 2.28
CA GLY A 193 16.12 39.79 2.57
C GLY A 193 15.46 40.58 1.44
N ALA A 194 15.97 40.52 0.21
CA ALA A 194 15.21 40.94 -0.97
C ALA A 194 14.06 39.95 -1.27
N ASP A 195 13.06 40.41 -2.01
CA ASP A 195 11.97 39.55 -2.48
C ASP A 195 12.34 38.80 -3.76
N PHE A 196 11.65 37.69 -4.04
CA PHE A 196 11.85 36.89 -5.24
C PHE A 196 11.57 37.69 -6.51
N SER A 197 12.38 37.42 -7.53
CA SER A 197 12.31 38.05 -8.85
C SER A 197 12.73 37.07 -9.94
N VAL A 198 12.48 37.43 -11.20
CA VAL A 198 12.95 36.68 -12.38
C VAL A 198 14.45 36.34 -12.29
N ALA A 199 15.28 37.28 -11.84
CA ALA A 199 16.73 37.08 -11.70
C ALA A 199 17.07 36.00 -10.64
N SER A 200 16.28 35.86 -9.58
CA SER A 200 16.50 34.86 -8.52
C SER A 200 16.13 33.43 -8.96
N ASP A 201 15.16 33.27 -9.85
CA ASP A 201 14.85 31.98 -10.46
C ASP A 201 15.90 31.61 -11.52
N LEU A 202 16.44 32.57 -12.27
CA LEU A 202 17.59 32.34 -13.18
C LEU A 202 18.87 31.90 -12.43
N TRP A 203 19.12 32.42 -11.24
CA TRP A 203 20.18 31.91 -10.36
C TRP A 203 19.93 30.45 -9.96
N SER A 204 18.68 30.14 -9.59
CA SER A 204 18.30 28.79 -9.14
C SER A 204 18.40 27.77 -10.28
N LEU A 205 18.08 28.18 -11.51
CA LEU A 205 18.35 27.44 -12.75
C LEU A 205 19.85 27.20 -12.95
N GLY A 206 20.70 28.21 -12.74
CA GLY A 206 22.16 28.06 -12.78
C GLY A 206 22.68 27.02 -11.77
N CYS A 207 22.15 27.03 -10.55
CA CYS A 207 22.47 26.02 -9.53
C CYS A 207 22.03 24.60 -9.97
N LEU A 208 20.86 24.46 -10.61
CA LEU A 208 20.34 23.20 -11.09
C LEU A 208 21.16 22.63 -12.26
N LEU A 209 21.51 23.45 -13.26
CA LEU A 209 22.37 23.06 -14.39
C LEU A 209 23.77 22.63 -13.90
N TYR A 210 24.34 23.36 -12.94
CA TYR A 210 25.60 22.99 -12.29
C TYR A 210 25.51 21.62 -11.62
N GLU A 211 24.43 21.35 -10.90
CA GLU A 211 24.22 20.08 -10.20
C GLU A 211 24.00 18.92 -11.16
N MET A 212 23.23 19.12 -12.24
CA MET A 212 23.04 18.12 -13.28
C MET A 212 24.38 17.65 -13.85
N PHE A 213 25.30 18.56 -14.16
CA PHE A 213 26.62 18.21 -14.73
C PHE A 213 27.62 17.66 -13.69
N SER A 214 27.62 18.17 -12.45
CA SER A 214 28.64 17.81 -11.45
C SER A 214 28.18 16.81 -10.38
N GLY A 215 26.89 16.50 -10.35
CA GLY A 215 26.26 15.60 -9.38
C GLY A 215 26.04 16.19 -7.99
N LYS A 216 26.29 17.49 -7.79
CA LYS A 216 26.20 18.19 -6.51
C LYS A 216 25.93 19.68 -6.74
N PRO A 217 25.20 20.38 -5.86
CA PRO A 217 24.97 21.81 -6.01
C PRO A 217 26.28 22.61 -5.85
N PRO A 218 26.36 23.83 -6.42
CA PRO A 218 27.57 24.65 -6.36
C PRO A 218 27.94 25.08 -4.94
N PHE A 219 26.94 25.21 -4.07
CA PHE A 219 27.10 25.55 -2.65
C PHE A 219 26.43 24.48 -1.79
N PHE A 220 27.18 23.89 -0.85
CA PHE A 220 26.66 22.89 0.08
C PHE A 220 27.35 22.99 1.46
N SER A 221 26.58 22.86 2.53
CA SER A 221 27.06 22.54 3.88
C SER A 221 25.93 21.91 4.69
N GLU A 222 26.28 21.08 5.67
CA GLU A 222 25.35 20.60 6.71
C GLU A 222 24.95 21.71 7.69
N ASN A 223 25.76 22.79 7.80
CA ASN A 223 25.48 23.95 8.64
C ASN A 223 24.88 25.09 7.81
N VAL A 224 23.65 25.49 8.14
CA VAL A 224 22.92 26.58 7.47
C VAL A 224 23.73 27.89 7.45
N SER A 225 24.41 28.25 8.54
CA SER A 225 25.22 29.48 8.59
C SER A 225 26.41 29.45 7.63
N GLU A 226 27.05 28.29 7.47
CA GLU A 226 28.16 28.12 6.53
C GLU A 226 27.67 28.05 5.08
N LEU A 227 26.49 27.48 4.84
CA LEU A 227 25.84 27.50 3.53
C LEU A 227 25.48 28.94 3.11
N LEU A 228 24.94 29.74 4.02
CA LEU A 228 24.69 31.17 3.80
C LEU A 228 25.97 31.93 3.48
N GLU A 229 27.06 31.69 4.23
CA GLU A 229 28.37 32.30 3.97
C GLU A 229 28.91 31.91 2.58
N LYS A 230 28.80 30.64 2.19
CA LYS A 230 29.17 30.14 0.86
C LYS A 230 28.35 30.82 -0.25
N ILE A 231 27.03 30.87 -0.11
CA ILE A 231 26.13 31.48 -1.10
C ILE A 231 26.41 32.98 -1.24
N VAL A 232 26.67 33.70 -0.14
CA VAL A 232 26.85 35.16 -0.18
C VAL A 232 28.27 35.60 -0.57
N TYR A 233 29.32 34.89 -0.15
CA TYR A 233 30.70 35.38 -0.22
C TYR A 233 31.69 34.50 -1.00
N LYS A 234 31.37 33.24 -1.32
CA LYS A 234 32.30 32.37 -2.07
C LYS A 234 31.84 32.20 -3.51
N ASP A 235 32.77 32.35 -4.45
CA ASP A 235 32.52 32.03 -5.84
C ASP A 235 32.36 30.51 -6.02
N PRO A 236 31.52 30.05 -6.96
CA PRO A 236 31.42 28.64 -7.27
C PRO A 236 32.75 28.15 -7.85
N LEU A 237 33.18 26.94 -7.46
CA LEU A 237 34.23 26.25 -8.20
C LEU A 237 33.70 25.87 -9.59
N PRO A 238 34.55 25.70 -10.62
CA PRO A 238 34.09 25.17 -11.90
C PRO A 238 33.45 23.78 -11.69
N PRO A 239 32.39 23.44 -12.44
CA PRO A 239 31.69 22.17 -12.28
C PRO A 239 32.59 21.00 -12.72
N ILE A 240 32.95 20.14 -11.77
CA ILE A 240 33.75 18.94 -11.99
C ILE A 240 32.86 17.72 -11.73
N PRO A 241 32.71 16.79 -12.71
CA PRO A 241 31.98 15.53 -12.53
C PRO A 241 32.55 14.70 -11.37
N LYS A 242 31.75 13.81 -10.79
CA LYS A 242 32.24 12.92 -9.71
C LYS A 242 33.25 11.90 -10.23
N ASP A 243 33.03 11.41 -11.45
CA ASP A 243 34.01 10.58 -12.16
C ASP A 243 35.01 11.47 -12.89
N SER A 244 36.26 11.47 -12.42
CA SER A 244 37.36 12.26 -13.00
C SER A 244 37.86 11.74 -14.35
N SER A 245 37.31 10.63 -14.86
CA SER A 245 37.55 10.13 -16.23
C SER A 245 36.64 10.76 -17.29
N LEU A 246 35.57 11.46 -16.88
CA LEU A 246 34.64 12.12 -17.80
C LEU A 246 35.18 13.45 -18.35
N PRO A 247 34.67 13.92 -19.50
CA PRO A 247 35.03 15.23 -20.06
C PRO A 247 34.77 16.37 -19.07
N LYS A 248 35.67 17.36 -19.07
CA LYS A 248 35.43 18.63 -18.37
C LYS A 248 34.36 19.44 -19.11
N ALA A 249 33.66 20.30 -18.37
CA ALA A 249 32.74 21.28 -18.93
C ALA A 249 33.38 22.10 -20.06
N SER A 250 32.62 22.35 -21.12
CA SER A 250 33.01 23.27 -22.20
C SER A 250 33.14 24.71 -21.70
N SER A 251 33.90 25.53 -22.42
CA SER A 251 34.00 26.97 -22.14
C SER A 251 32.65 27.67 -22.21
N ASP A 252 31.76 27.25 -23.12
CA ASP A 252 30.40 27.78 -23.23
C ASP A 252 29.55 27.41 -22.02
N PHE A 253 29.63 26.16 -21.53
CA PHE A 253 28.88 25.76 -20.33
C PHE A 253 29.38 26.47 -19.06
N VAL A 254 30.70 26.64 -18.92
CA VAL A 254 31.27 27.44 -17.81
C VAL A 254 30.84 28.90 -17.91
N ASN A 255 30.88 29.51 -19.10
CA ASN A 255 30.48 30.92 -19.27
C ASN A 255 28.99 31.15 -18.99
N LEU A 256 28.12 30.21 -19.36
CA LEU A 256 26.70 30.21 -19.02
C LEU A 256 26.48 30.21 -17.50
N LEU A 257 27.19 29.32 -16.79
CA LEU A 257 27.10 29.22 -15.34
C LEU A 257 27.68 30.45 -14.64
N ASP A 258 28.80 31.00 -15.12
CA ASP A 258 29.36 32.26 -14.63
C ASP A 258 28.38 33.43 -14.79
N GLY A 259 27.59 33.44 -15.87
CA GLY A 259 26.53 34.44 -16.10
C GLY A 259 25.32 34.27 -15.18
N LEU A 260 24.84 33.04 -14.98
CA LEU A 260 23.68 32.75 -14.11
C LEU A 260 24.02 32.84 -12.61
N LEU A 261 25.24 32.50 -12.22
CA LEU A 261 25.73 32.49 -10.83
C LEU A 261 26.44 33.80 -10.42
N GLN A 262 26.15 34.92 -11.10
CA GLN A 262 26.53 36.25 -10.61
C GLN A 262 25.81 36.59 -9.30
N LYS A 263 26.59 36.94 -8.27
CA LYS A 263 26.09 37.32 -6.94
C LYS A 263 25.28 38.62 -6.93
N ASP A 264 25.56 39.49 -7.89
CA ASP A 264 24.87 40.76 -8.12
C ASP A 264 23.76 40.54 -9.17
N PRO A 265 22.46 40.62 -8.80
CA PRO A 265 21.37 40.35 -9.73
C PRO A 265 21.31 41.34 -10.90
N GLN A 266 21.92 42.53 -10.79
CA GLN A 266 21.98 43.50 -11.90
C GLN A 266 23.06 43.16 -12.94
N LYS A 267 24.00 42.25 -12.61
CA LYS A 267 25.04 41.74 -13.51
C LYS A 267 24.75 40.32 -13.98
N ARG A 268 23.74 39.67 -13.43
CA ARG A 268 23.31 38.31 -13.77
C ARG A 268 22.75 38.27 -15.19
N LEU A 269 22.98 37.15 -15.87
CA LEU A 269 22.54 36.93 -17.23
C LEU A 269 21.02 37.13 -17.34
N THR A 270 20.60 38.03 -18.23
CA THR A 270 19.19 38.35 -18.49
C THR A 270 18.56 37.32 -19.42
N TRP A 271 17.22 37.27 -19.50
CA TRP A 271 16.51 36.38 -20.43
C TRP A 271 17.01 36.48 -21.88
N ALA A 272 17.21 37.70 -22.40
CA ALA A 272 17.72 37.91 -23.75
C ALA A 272 19.14 37.32 -23.94
N GLY A 273 20.04 37.53 -22.98
CA GLY A 273 21.38 36.97 -23.02
C GLY A 273 21.40 35.44 -22.81
N LEU A 274 20.45 34.90 -22.04
CA LEU A 274 20.31 33.48 -21.80
C LEU A 274 19.83 32.73 -23.05
N LEU A 275 18.80 33.23 -23.74
CA LEU A 275 18.27 32.61 -24.95
C LEU A 275 19.24 32.66 -26.14
N GLN A 276 20.09 33.69 -26.20
CA GLN A 276 21.12 33.89 -27.23
C GLN A 276 22.47 33.22 -26.88
N HIS A 277 22.57 32.51 -25.76
CA HIS A 277 23.85 31.97 -25.28
C HIS A 277 24.36 30.82 -26.17
N SER A 278 25.65 30.84 -26.54
CA SER A 278 26.31 29.86 -27.43
C SER A 278 26.08 28.40 -27.03
N PHE A 279 26.01 28.14 -25.72
CA PHE A 279 25.68 26.84 -25.14
C PHE A 279 24.39 26.21 -25.72
N TRP A 280 23.40 26.97 -26.18
CA TRP A 280 22.16 26.40 -26.72
C TRP A 280 22.23 25.97 -28.18
N LYS A 281 23.35 26.20 -28.89
CA LYS A 281 23.54 25.81 -30.31
C LYS A 281 22.33 26.22 -31.18
N ASP A 282 21.93 27.48 -31.06
CA ASP A 282 20.83 28.12 -31.80
C ASP A 282 19.41 27.54 -31.56
N ALA A 283 19.21 26.69 -30.55
CA ALA A 283 17.92 26.03 -30.27
C ALA A 283 16.71 26.98 -30.09
N PHE A 284 16.94 28.24 -29.72
CA PHE A 284 15.89 29.25 -29.48
C PHE A 284 15.74 30.29 -30.60
N THR A 285 16.56 30.27 -31.64
CA THR A 285 16.61 31.36 -32.64
C THR A 285 15.61 31.21 -33.80
N GLY A 286 14.71 30.23 -33.75
CA GLY A 286 13.86 29.84 -34.88
C GLY A 286 12.34 30.07 -34.75
N GLN A 287 11.81 30.56 -33.62
CA GLN A 287 10.35 30.58 -33.38
C GLN A 287 9.57 31.83 -33.85
N ASP A 288 10.23 32.82 -34.46
CA ASP A 288 9.56 34.03 -35.00
C ASP A 288 9.37 34.02 -36.54
N GLN A 289 9.44 32.85 -37.19
CA GLN A 289 9.09 32.69 -38.61
C GLN A 289 8.09 31.57 -38.87
N ASP A 290 6.91 31.66 -38.25
CA ASP A 290 5.70 31.03 -38.78
C ASP A 290 4.44 31.88 -38.52
N SER A 291 4.55 33.18 -38.87
CA SER A 291 3.37 34.00 -39.16
C SER A 291 3.41 34.40 -40.63
N SER A 292 2.43 33.95 -41.38
CA SER A 292 2.21 34.37 -42.77
C SER A 292 1.23 35.53 -42.81
N PRO A 293 1.63 36.66 -43.39
CA PRO A 293 0.67 37.59 -43.95
C PRO A 293 1.13 38.09 -45.33
N GLU A 294 0.68 37.43 -46.40
CA GLU A 294 0.47 38.10 -47.67
C GLU A 294 -1.01 38.02 -48.04
N ASP A 295 -1.74 39.07 -47.69
CA ASP A 295 -2.82 39.57 -48.53
C ASP A 295 -2.32 40.87 -49.20
N ALA A 296 -2.62 41.01 -50.48
CA ALA A 296 -2.31 42.09 -51.42
C ALA A 296 -1.33 43.25 -51.01
N GLY A 297 -0.08 43.15 -51.45
CA GLY A 297 0.53 44.10 -52.40
C GLY A 297 0.88 45.56 -52.01
N VAL A 298 2.08 45.97 -52.46
CA VAL A 298 2.54 47.35 -52.79
C VAL A 298 3.12 48.24 -51.66
N SER A 299 4.45 48.14 -51.53
CA SER A 299 5.46 49.23 -51.59
C SER A 299 5.31 50.54 -50.78
N GLY A 300 6.33 50.84 -49.95
CA GLY A 300 6.64 52.19 -49.43
C GLY A 300 7.44 52.21 -48.11
N LYS A 301 8.77 51.97 -48.14
CA LYS A 301 9.86 52.99 -48.05
C LYS A 301 9.97 53.81 -46.75
N VAL A 302 11.17 53.73 -46.12
CA VAL A 302 11.91 54.81 -45.39
C VAL A 302 11.29 55.23 -44.03
N MET A 303 11.98 55.55 -42.92
CA MET A 303 13.32 55.39 -42.29
C MET A 303 13.35 56.42 -41.12
N GLU A 304 14.21 56.23 -40.11
CA GLU A 304 14.68 57.20 -39.10
C GLU A 304 13.83 57.61 -37.85
N CYS A 305 14.26 57.06 -36.71
CA CYS A 305 14.86 57.74 -35.53
C CYS A 305 14.15 58.81 -34.66
N SER A 306 14.44 58.68 -33.35
CA SER A 306 14.34 59.69 -32.25
C SER A 306 12.92 60.05 -31.76
N GLY A 307 12.70 60.54 -30.53
CA GLY A 307 13.62 60.90 -29.44
C GLY A 307 12.86 61.06 -28.10
N SER A 308 13.52 61.53 -27.04
CA SER A 308 13.06 61.42 -25.64
C SER A 308 12.56 62.73 -24.98
N ARG A 309 11.92 62.57 -23.79
CA ARG A 309 11.87 63.45 -22.59
C ARG A 309 10.60 64.28 -22.22
N ASP A 310 10.18 64.01 -20.97
CA ASP A 310 9.93 64.94 -19.84
C ASP A 310 8.74 65.94 -19.78
N ALA A 311 7.77 65.56 -18.93
CA ALA A 311 7.45 66.18 -17.61
C ALA A 311 6.60 67.47 -17.44
N LYS A 312 5.60 67.35 -16.52
CA LYS A 312 5.04 68.37 -15.58
C LYS A 312 4.22 69.56 -16.17
N GLU A 313 3.27 70.23 -15.48
CA GLU A 313 2.66 70.08 -14.14
C GLU A 313 1.27 70.78 -14.04
N LEU A 314 0.36 70.22 -13.21
CA LEU A 314 -0.57 70.89 -12.26
C LEU A 314 -1.76 71.85 -12.66
N LEU A 315 -2.84 71.65 -11.87
CA LEU A 315 -3.83 72.61 -11.28
C LEU A 315 -5.25 72.82 -11.86
N ARG A 316 -6.19 72.10 -11.21
CA ARG A 316 -7.48 72.51 -10.61
C ARG A 316 -8.62 73.18 -11.44
N SER A 317 -9.80 72.56 -11.21
CA SER A 317 -11.21 72.85 -11.52
C SER A 317 -11.76 74.12 -10.79
N PRO A 318 -13.08 74.49 -10.82
CA PRO A 318 -14.28 73.74 -11.25
C PRO A 318 -15.46 74.52 -11.94
N GLN A 319 -16.56 73.78 -12.16
CA GLN A 319 -18.00 74.18 -12.31
C GLN A 319 -18.72 73.96 -13.66
N SER A 320 -19.36 72.79 -13.71
CA SER A 320 -20.59 72.34 -14.41
C SER A 320 -21.42 73.28 -15.30
N GLY A 321 -21.79 72.75 -16.48
CA GLY A 321 -22.95 73.15 -17.28
C GLY A 321 -23.38 72.04 -18.25
N GLN A 322 -24.53 71.41 -18.00
CA GLN A 322 -25.16 70.27 -18.70
C GLN A 322 -24.92 70.11 -20.22
N ALA A 323 -24.62 68.89 -20.70
CA ALA A 323 -25.62 67.97 -21.29
C ALA A 323 -25.03 66.75 -22.01
N LYS A 324 -25.64 65.57 -21.76
CA LYS A 324 -25.62 64.31 -22.55
C LYS A 324 -24.27 63.75 -23.07
N GLY A 325 -23.92 62.58 -22.52
CA GLY A 325 -23.21 61.53 -23.26
C GLY A 325 -21.91 61.03 -22.61
N GLU A 326 -21.85 59.71 -22.43
CA GLU A 326 -20.64 58.90 -22.25
C GLU A 326 -19.83 58.91 -20.92
N ARG A 327 -19.71 57.67 -20.39
CA ARG A 327 -18.59 57.04 -19.66
C ARG A 327 -18.16 57.51 -18.25
N ILE A 328 -17.59 56.52 -17.56
CA ILE A 328 -16.88 56.52 -16.26
C ILE A 328 -17.80 56.77 -15.04
N GLY A 329 -17.87 55.93 -14.01
CA GLY A 329 -17.24 54.62 -13.77
C GLY A 329 -16.74 54.50 -12.33
N GLN A 330 -17.14 53.44 -11.61
CA GLN A 330 -16.42 52.93 -10.44
C GLN A 330 -16.95 51.55 -10.00
N GLN A 331 -16.01 50.61 -9.89
CA GLN A 331 -15.84 49.69 -8.75
C GLN A 331 -17.12 49.11 -8.08
N LEU A 332 -17.40 47.82 -8.34
CA LEU A 332 -17.87 46.88 -7.30
C LEU A 332 -17.84 45.42 -7.79
N SER A 333 -17.27 44.57 -6.93
CA SER A 333 -17.47 43.13 -6.73
C SER A 333 -18.46 42.34 -7.62
N ARG A 334 -18.00 41.17 -8.11
CA ARG A 334 -18.71 39.86 -8.08
C ARG A 334 -17.68 38.79 -8.47
N SER A 335 -17.29 37.84 -7.62
CA SER A 335 -18.07 36.72 -7.07
C SER A 335 -18.74 35.89 -8.16
N LEU A 336 -18.16 34.75 -8.50
CA LEU A 336 -18.78 33.73 -9.34
C LEU A 336 -19.20 32.55 -8.47
N ARG A 337 -20.48 32.51 -8.10
CA ARG A 337 -21.12 31.28 -7.62
C ARG A 337 -21.46 30.41 -8.83
N LEU A 338 -21.31 29.10 -8.62
CA LEU A 338 -21.73 28.06 -9.56
C LEU A 338 -23.26 27.95 -9.56
N GLU A 339 -23.88 28.04 -10.73
CA GLU A 339 -25.23 27.52 -10.98
C GLU A 339 -25.21 26.46 -12.09
N ASN A 340 -26.28 25.67 -12.15
CA ASN A 340 -26.22 24.24 -12.42
C ASN A 340 -27.09 23.87 -13.68
N PRO A 341 -27.50 22.62 -13.95
CA PRO A 341 -27.00 21.95 -15.15
C PRO A 341 -28.07 21.47 -16.14
N THR A 342 -27.93 21.78 -17.42
CA THR A 342 -28.41 20.92 -18.53
C THR A 342 -27.87 21.44 -19.87
N GLU A 343 -27.23 20.58 -20.67
CA GLU A 343 -27.66 20.25 -22.04
C GLU A 343 -26.73 19.20 -22.74
N LEU A 344 -27.38 18.13 -23.21
CA LEU A 344 -27.16 17.48 -24.53
C LEU A 344 -25.76 16.94 -24.94
N ARG A 345 -25.53 15.68 -24.55
CA ARG A 345 -25.30 14.45 -25.36
C ARG A 345 -24.65 14.50 -26.79
N PRO A 346 -24.08 13.36 -27.25
CA PRO A 346 -22.89 13.35 -28.13
C PRO A 346 -23.18 13.25 -29.64
N LYS A 347 -22.14 13.46 -30.46
CA LYS A 347 -22.06 13.01 -31.85
C LYS A 347 -20.98 11.94 -32.05
N ASN A 348 -21.40 10.81 -32.61
CA ASN A 348 -20.51 9.78 -33.15
C ASN A 348 -19.82 10.28 -34.42
N THR A 349 -18.59 9.83 -34.67
CA THR A 349 -18.09 9.54 -36.02
C THR A 349 -17.33 8.22 -36.04
N LEU A 350 -17.42 7.53 -37.18
CA LEU A 350 -17.12 6.10 -37.38
C LEU A 350 -16.01 5.94 -38.43
N ARG A 351 -15.28 4.82 -38.37
CA ARG A 351 -14.18 4.29 -39.24
C ARG A 351 -12.77 4.45 -38.62
N GLY A 352 -11.86 3.48 -38.75
CA GLY A 352 -11.97 2.10 -39.26
C GLY A 352 -10.68 1.56 -39.89
N HIS A 353 -10.31 0.32 -39.57
CA HIS A 353 -9.19 -0.50 -40.12
C HIS A 353 -7.74 -0.04 -39.82
N LEU A 354 -6.71 -0.91 -39.87
CA LEU A 354 -6.48 -2.32 -39.43
C LEU A 354 -4.96 -2.62 -39.65
N ASN A 355 -4.36 -3.50 -38.84
CA ASN A 355 -3.01 -4.13 -39.03
C ASN A 355 -1.80 -3.14 -39.07
N GLU A 356 -0.51 -3.45 -38.94
CA GLU A 356 0.36 -4.51 -38.34
C GLU A 356 1.83 -4.01 -38.49
N SER A 357 2.91 -4.48 -37.84
CA SER A 357 3.19 -5.35 -36.68
C SER A 357 4.68 -5.19 -36.29
N MET A 358 5.10 -5.68 -35.10
CA MET A 358 6.51 -5.72 -34.59
C MET A 358 7.10 -4.35 -34.14
N PHE A 359 7.93 -4.22 -33.10
CA PHE A 359 8.73 -5.22 -32.36
C PHE A 359 8.49 -5.22 -30.83
N LEU A 360 8.72 -6.38 -30.21
CA LEU A 360 8.87 -6.60 -28.76
C LEU A 360 10.35 -6.59 -28.38
N LEU A 361 10.68 -6.07 -27.18
CA LEU A 361 11.73 -6.56 -26.24
C LEU A 361 11.50 -5.82 -24.90
N SER A 362 11.01 -6.46 -23.83
CA SER A 362 11.82 -7.05 -22.73
C SER A 362 11.50 -6.29 -21.41
N SER A 363 11.37 -6.87 -20.22
CA SER A 363 11.10 -8.26 -19.79
C SER A 363 10.51 -8.22 -18.37
N ARG A 364 9.65 -9.17 -18.00
CA ARG A 364 9.19 -9.40 -16.61
C ARG A 364 9.22 -10.90 -16.30
N PRO A 365 9.66 -11.34 -15.11
CA PRO A 365 9.68 -12.75 -14.76
C PRO A 365 8.28 -13.26 -14.36
N THR A 366 7.86 -14.37 -14.96
CA THR A 366 6.64 -15.11 -14.61
C THR A 366 6.96 -16.25 -13.63
N PRO A 367 6.10 -16.52 -12.63
CA PRO A 367 6.28 -17.64 -11.71
C PRO A 367 5.46 -18.88 -12.11
N ARG A 368 5.99 -20.07 -11.78
CA ARG A 368 5.35 -21.41 -11.75
C ARG A 368 5.05 -22.11 -13.08
N THR A 369 5.57 -23.33 -13.22
CA THR A 369 4.71 -24.53 -13.13
C THR A 369 5.47 -25.72 -12.56
N SER A 370 4.77 -26.53 -11.75
CA SER A 370 5.22 -27.83 -11.24
C SER A 370 4.85 -28.96 -12.19
N THR A 371 5.68 -30.01 -12.23
CA THR A 371 5.47 -31.22 -13.04
C THR A 371 4.28 -32.06 -12.55
N ALA A 372 3.54 -32.63 -13.51
CA ALA A 372 2.57 -33.71 -13.30
C ALA A 372 2.94 -34.91 -14.20
N MET A 373 2.56 -36.11 -13.76
CA MET A 373 3.02 -37.38 -14.34
C MET A 373 2.38 -37.68 -15.71
N GLY A 374 3.10 -38.40 -16.58
CA GLY A 374 2.59 -38.85 -17.88
C GLY A 374 2.05 -40.28 -17.87
N LEU A 375 1.26 -40.61 -18.89
CA LEU A 375 0.91 -41.95 -19.36
C LEU A 375 0.62 -41.88 -20.88
N GLY A 376 0.79 -43.00 -21.59
CA GLY A 376 0.94 -43.05 -23.06
C GLY A 376 -0.36 -43.05 -23.90
N PRO A 377 -0.24 -43.11 -25.25
CA PRO A 377 -1.31 -42.79 -26.20
C PRO A 377 -2.03 -44.01 -26.83
N GLY A 378 -3.22 -43.79 -27.40
CA GLY A 378 -3.91 -44.74 -28.29
C GLY A 378 -5.30 -44.31 -28.80
N GLU A 379 -5.39 -44.09 -30.12
CA GLU A 379 -6.52 -44.35 -31.05
C GLU A 379 -7.88 -43.57 -31.02
N ASP A 380 -8.03 -42.74 -32.06
CA ASP A 380 -9.08 -42.71 -33.11
C ASP A 380 -10.58 -42.32 -32.92
N VAL A 381 -10.91 -41.18 -33.58
CA VAL A 381 -12.03 -40.89 -34.52
C VAL A 381 -13.51 -41.19 -34.14
N THR A 382 -14.35 -40.16 -33.95
CA THR A 382 -15.51 -39.80 -34.83
C THR A 382 -16.34 -38.57 -34.37
N GLN A 383 -17.11 -38.04 -35.31
CA GLN A 383 -17.76 -36.71 -35.41
C GLN A 383 -19.04 -36.45 -34.58
N ASN A 384 -19.41 -35.14 -34.49
CA ASN A 384 -20.76 -34.53 -34.63
C ASN A 384 -21.43 -33.76 -33.46
N SER A 385 -21.16 -32.44 -33.45
CA SER A 385 -22.19 -31.37 -33.44
C SER A 385 -22.96 -31.10 -32.10
N PRO A 386 -23.70 -29.96 -31.94
CA PRO A 386 -23.37 -29.04 -30.85
C PRO A 386 -24.48 -28.84 -29.81
N GLN A 387 -24.13 -28.66 -28.52
CA GLN A 387 -25.07 -28.10 -27.54
C GLN A 387 -24.45 -27.48 -26.28
N LYS A 388 -24.99 -26.30 -25.93
CA LYS A 388 -25.14 -25.68 -24.60
C LYS A 388 -23.89 -25.25 -23.79
N ALA A 389 -24.00 -24.01 -23.31
CA ALA A 389 -23.15 -23.43 -22.26
C ALA A 389 -23.28 -24.20 -20.93
N PRO A 390 -22.24 -24.17 -20.06
CA PRO A 390 -22.30 -24.83 -18.76
C PRO A 390 -23.32 -24.14 -17.84
N PRO A 391 -24.04 -24.90 -17.00
CA PRO A 391 -25.13 -24.36 -16.18
C PRO A 391 -24.62 -23.58 -14.96
N LEU A 392 -25.36 -22.54 -14.57
CA LEU A 392 -25.34 -22.05 -13.19
C LEU A 392 -25.71 -23.22 -12.25
N THR A 393 -24.79 -23.63 -11.40
CA THR A 393 -25.08 -24.61 -10.35
C THR A 393 -26.00 -23.99 -9.31
N LYS A 394 -27.25 -24.47 -9.25
CA LYS A 394 -28.14 -24.27 -8.10
C LYS A 394 -27.41 -24.67 -6.83
N SER A 395 -27.46 -23.84 -5.79
CA SER A 395 -26.86 -24.13 -4.50
C SER A 395 -27.69 -25.20 -3.77
N THR A 396 -27.28 -26.46 -3.88
CA THR A 396 -27.70 -27.50 -2.93
C THR A 396 -27.11 -27.22 -1.56
N SER A 397 -27.95 -27.30 -0.53
CA SER A 397 -27.63 -27.06 0.88
C SER A 397 -26.78 -28.19 1.49
N GLY A 398 -25.52 -28.28 1.08
CA GLY A 398 -24.53 -29.12 1.73
C GLY A 398 -24.09 -28.54 3.07
N HIS A 399 -24.48 -29.17 4.18
CA HIS A 399 -23.81 -28.96 5.47
C HIS A 399 -22.35 -29.45 5.35
N LEU A 400 -21.41 -28.52 5.14
CA LEU A 400 -19.99 -28.78 5.35
C LEU A 400 -19.77 -29.15 6.82
N SER A 401 -18.93 -30.15 7.08
CA SER A 401 -18.56 -30.48 8.46
C SER A 401 -17.69 -29.36 9.03
N GLN A 402 -17.67 -29.23 10.37
CA GLN A 402 -16.77 -28.27 11.02
C GLN A 402 -15.29 -28.54 10.67
N GLN A 403 -14.93 -29.81 10.41
CA GLN A 403 -13.58 -30.20 10.00
C GLN A 403 -13.24 -29.67 8.59
N ASP A 404 -14.20 -29.66 7.66
CA ASP A 404 -14.01 -29.09 6.32
C ASP A 404 -13.77 -27.57 6.40
N LEU A 405 -14.54 -26.86 7.23
CA LEU A 405 -14.37 -25.43 7.45
C LEU A 405 -12.99 -25.12 8.09
N GLU A 406 -12.61 -25.85 9.15
CA GLU A 406 -11.31 -25.68 9.79
C GLU A 406 -10.14 -26.00 8.85
N SER A 407 -10.28 -26.97 7.92
CA SER A 407 -9.24 -27.27 6.93
C SER A 407 -9.05 -26.14 5.93
N GLN A 408 -10.14 -25.62 5.34
CA GLN A 408 -10.10 -24.46 4.43
C GLN A 408 -9.53 -23.21 5.11
N MET A 409 -9.80 -23.00 6.40
CA MET A 409 -9.22 -21.90 7.16
C MET A 409 -7.71 -22.05 7.40
N ARG A 410 -7.21 -23.28 7.60
CA ARG A 410 -5.77 -23.55 7.77
C ARG A 410 -4.97 -23.21 6.52
N GLU A 411 -5.51 -23.46 5.33
CA GLU A 411 -4.89 -23.08 4.05
C GLU A 411 -4.77 -21.56 3.89
N LEU A 412 -5.66 -20.78 4.52
CA LEU A 412 -5.69 -19.31 4.40
C LEU A 412 -4.81 -18.58 5.43
N ILE A 413 -4.16 -19.27 6.37
CA ILE A 413 -3.35 -18.62 7.43
C ILE A 413 -2.15 -17.89 6.82
N TYR A 414 -1.39 -18.57 5.97
CA TYR A 414 -0.16 -18.07 5.36
C TYR A 414 -0.36 -17.75 3.89
N THR A 415 0.07 -16.56 3.44
CA THR A 415 0.04 -16.18 2.03
C THR A 415 1.43 -16.27 1.39
N ASP A 416 1.50 -16.53 0.09
CA ASP A 416 2.75 -16.49 -0.69
C ASP A 416 3.55 -15.20 -0.44
N SER A 417 2.86 -14.08 -0.27
CA SER A 417 3.44 -12.75 -0.03
C SER A 417 4.17 -12.59 1.32
N GLU A 418 3.92 -13.48 2.26
CA GLU A 418 4.56 -13.52 3.59
C GLU A 418 5.74 -14.48 3.64
N LEU A 419 5.77 -15.46 2.74
CA LEU A 419 6.84 -16.47 2.63
C LEU A 419 7.92 -16.07 1.61
N VAL A 420 7.82 -14.89 0.99
CA VAL A 420 8.87 -14.35 0.09
C VAL A 420 10.21 -14.31 0.83
N VAL A 421 11.20 -15.00 0.26
CA VAL A 421 12.59 -14.98 0.71
C VAL A 421 13.33 -13.87 -0.01
N THR A 422 14.22 -13.19 0.71
CA THR A 422 15.17 -12.22 0.17
C THR A 422 16.56 -12.57 0.72
N PRO A 423 17.65 -12.36 -0.03
CA PRO A 423 18.98 -12.76 0.43
C PRO A 423 19.35 -12.08 1.75
N ILE A 424 20.22 -12.72 2.52
CA ILE A 424 20.90 -12.13 3.69
C ILE A 424 22.14 -11.38 3.19
N ILE A 425 22.87 -11.95 2.22
CA ILE A 425 24.02 -11.32 1.58
C ILE A 425 23.61 -10.11 0.73
N ASP A 426 24.41 -9.05 0.80
CA ASP A 426 24.25 -7.79 0.06
C ASP A 426 22.85 -7.14 0.15
N ASN A 427 22.09 -7.44 1.20
CA ASN A 427 20.73 -6.94 1.38
C ASN A 427 20.72 -5.45 1.79
N PRO A 428 20.22 -4.53 0.93
CA PRO A 428 20.29 -3.09 1.19
C PRO A 428 19.34 -2.62 2.32
N LYS A 429 18.41 -3.47 2.77
CA LYS A 429 17.53 -3.20 3.94
C LYS A 429 18.22 -3.46 5.28
N ILE A 430 19.34 -4.18 5.26
CA ILE A 430 20.20 -4.50 6.40
C ILE A 430 21.41 -3.56 6.39
N MET A 431 22.17 -3.56 5.30
CA MET A 431 23.38 -2.75 5.14
C MET A 431 23.63 -2.49 3.65
N LYS A 432 23.66 -1.22 3.25
CA LYS A 432 24.10 -0.83 1.90
C LYS A 432 25.61 -1.07 1.78
N GLN A 433 26.03 -1.91 0.84
CA GLN A 433 27.45 -2.09 0.48
C GLN A 433 27.76 -1.38 -0.84
N PRO A 434 28.98 -0.86 -1.03
CA PRO A 434 29.40 -0.33 -2.33
C PRO A 434 29.47 -1.45 -3.39
N PRO A 435 29.24 -1.13 -4.68
CA PRO A 435 29.38 -2.09 -5.76
C PRO A 435 30.83 -2.61 -5.83
N ILE A 436 30.97 -3.90 -6.11
CA ILE A 436 32.30 -4.51 -6.25
C ILE A 436 32.90 -4.09 -7.59
N LYS A 437 34.10 -3.50 -7.55
CA LYS A 437 34.93 -3.25 -8.72
C LYS A 437 36.16 -4.18 -8.67
N PHE A 438 36.62 -4.64 -9.83
CA PHE A 438 37.87 -5.36 -10.04
C PHE A 438 38.58 -4.75 -11.25
N ASP A 439 39.90 -4.90 -11.34
CA ASP A 439 40.69 -4.45 -12.50
C ASP A 439 40.99 -5.65 -13.42
N PRO A 440 40.44 -5.71 -14.65
CA PRO A 440 40.74 -6.75 -15.62
C PRO A 440 42.22 -6.85 -15.99
N LYS A 441 42.99 -5.75 -15.90
CA LYS A 441 44.43 -5.72 -16.27
C LYS A 441 45.32 -6.40 -15.23
N VAL A 442 44.83 -6.54 -14.01
CA VAL A 442 45.53 -7.18 -12.87
C VAL A 442 45.14 -8.66 -12.75
N LEU A 443 44.15 -9.14 -13.50
CA LEU A 443 43.84 -10.56 -13.59
C LEU A 443 44.80 -11.25 -14.56
N HIS A 444 45.52 -12.27 -14.08
CA HIS A 444 46.35 -13.14 -14.92
C HIS A 444 45.51 -14.23 -15.62
N LEU A 445 44.23 -13.96 -15.87
CA LEU A 445 43.26 -14.85 -16.51
C LEU A 445 42.25 -14.01 -17.31
N PRO A 446 41.58 -14.58 -18.33
CA PRO A 446 40.62 -13.81 -19.12
C PRO A 446 39.36 -13.49 -18.29
N ALA A 447 39.10 -12.19 -18.10
CA ALA A 447 37.89 -11.70 -17.44
C ALA A 447 36.66 -11.92 -18.34
N HIS A 448 36.01 -13.08 -18.19
CA HIS A 448 34.81 -13.43 -18.93
C HIS A 448 33.58 -12.73 -18.34
N SER A 449 32.67 -12.27 -19.21
CA SER A 449 31.33 -11.87 -18.78
C SER A 449 30.53 -13.09 -18.33
N VAL A 450 29.47 -12.87 -17.56
CA VAL A 450 28.65 -13.97 -17.06
C VAL A 450 28.01 -14.76 -18.20
N ASP A 451 27.48 -14.07 -19.21
CA ASP A 451 26.86 -14.72 -20.38
C ASP A 451 27.88 -15.62 -21.10
N LYS A 452 29.14 -15.17 -21.19
CA LYS A 452 30.22 -15.99 -21.77
C LYS A 452 30.53 -17.21 -20.91
N LEU A 453 30.57 -17.08 -19.57
CA LEU A 453 30.80 -18.18 -18.64
C LEU A 453 29.70 -19.26 -18.70
N VAL A 454 28.43 -18.85 -18.84
CA VAL A 454 27.29 -19.78 -19.02
C VAL A 454 27.41 -20.56 -20.33
N LEU A 455 27.91 -19.92 -21.39
CA LEU A 455 28.08 -20.53 -22.71
C LEU A 455 29.38 -21.34 -22.90
N LEU A 456 30.26 -21.42 -21.88
CA LEU A 456 31.48 -22.22 -21.98
C LEU A 456 31.16 -23.73 -22.00
N LYS A 457 31.74 -24.42 -22.98
CA LYS A 457 31.78 -25.89 -23.03
C LYS A 457 32.64 -26.42 -21.88
N ASP A 458 32.43 -27.68 -21.52
CA ASP A 458 33.05 -28.26 -20.32
C ASP A 458 34.58 -28.24 -20.35
N GLN A 459 35.21 -28.39 -21.52
CA GLN A 459 36.67 -28.27 -21.64
C GLN A 459 37.14 -26.84 -21.33
N ASP A 460 36.59 -25.82 -22.01
CA ASP A 460 36.95 -24.41 -21.79
C ASP A 460 36.67 -23.96 -20.35
N TRP A 461 35.59 -24.49 -19.76
CA TRP A 461 35.22 -24.28 -18.36
C TRP A 461 36.22 -24.91 -17.39
N ASN A 462 36.67 -26.14 -17.65
CA ASN A 462 37.66 -26.83 -16.82
C ASN A 462 39.02 -26.13 -16.89
N ASP A 463 39.44 -25.67 -18.08
CA ASP A 463 40.68 -24.92 -18.27
C ASP A 463 40.62 -23.57 -17.52
N PHE A 464 39.49 -22.87 -17.59
CA PHE A 464 39.22 -21.65 -16.80
C PHE A 464 39.25 -21.93 -15.29
N LEU A 465 38.58 -22.99 -14.83
CA LEU A 465 38.60 -23.40 -13.41
C LEU A 465 40.01 -23.71 -12.92
N GLN A 466 40.82 -24.41 -13.71
CA GLN A 466 42.20 -24.74 -13.34
C GLN A 466 43.06 -23.47 -13.17
N GLN A 467 42.88 -22.47 -14.04
CA GLN A 467 43.51 -21.16 -13.89
C GLN A 467 43.06 -20.44 -12.61
N VAL A 468 41.76 -20.39 -12.33
CA VAL A 468 41.21 -19.77 -11.10
C VAL A 468 41.73 -20.47 -9.85
N CYS A 469 41.70 -21.81 -9.80
CA CYS A 469 42.16 -22.60 -8.68
C CYS A 469 43.66 -22.40 -8.41
N SER A 470 44.51 -22.40 -9.45
CA SER A 470 45.97 -22.20 -9.29
C SER A 470 46.33 -20.81 -8.72
N GLN A 471 45.61 -19.75 -9.11
CA GLN A 471 45.77 -18.41 -8.54
C GLN A 471 45.23 -18.27 -7.11
N ILE A 472 44.30 -19.14 -6.70
CA ILE A 472 43.78 -19.18 -5.32
C ILE A 472 44.63 -20.05 -4.41
N ASP A 473 45.29 -21.08 -4.92
CA ASP A 473 46.19 -21.93 -4.14
C ASP A 473 47.61 -21.34 -3.99
N SER A 474 47.99 -20.34 -4.81
CA SER A 474 49.31 -19.71 -4.74
C SER A 474 49.67 -19.26 -3.32
N THR A 475 50.76 -19.81 -2.78
CA THR A 475 51.23 -19.59 -1.40
C THR A 475 52.21 -18.43 -1.25
N GLU A 476 52.45 -17.67 -2.32
CA GLU A 476 53.37 -16.53 -2.33
C GLU A 476 52.97 -15.45 -1.32
N LYS A 477 53.84 -15.19 -0.35
CA LYS A 477 53.62 -14.22 0.74
C LYS A 477 53.96 -12.78 0.36
N THR A 478 54.06 -12.46 -0.94
CA THR A 478 54.38 -11.10 -1.39
C THR A 478 53.15 -10.18 -1.30
N THR A 479 53.38 -8.89 -1.09
CA THR A 479 52.31 -7.87 -1.09
C THR A 479 51.65 -7.74 -2.48
N GLY A 480 52.37 -8.06 -3.56
CA GLY A 480 51.83 -8.16 -4.91
C GLY A 480 50.84 -9.31 -5.08
N ALA A 481 51.24 -10.54 -4.72
CA ALA A 481 50.37 -11.72 -4.81
C ALA A 481 49.07 -11.56 -4.01
N SER A 482 49.14 -10.94 -2.83
CA SER A 482 47.97 -10.62 -2.00
C SER A 482 46.97 -9.69 -2.71
N ARG A 483 47.44 -8.74 -3.53
CA ARG A 483 46.57 -7.84 -4.32
C ARG A 483 45.93 -8.56 -5.50
N VAL A 484 46.67 -9.40 -6.22
CA VAL A 484 46.14 -10.20 -7.33
C VAL A 484 45.06 -11.16 -6.82
N LYS A 485 45.31 -11.89 -5.72
CA LYS A 485 44.31 -12.76 -5.08
C LYS A 485 43.06 -12.00 -4.63
N LEU A 486 43.20 -10.80 -4.06
CA LEU A 486 42.05 -9.97 -3.68
C LEU A 486 41.24 -9.50 -4.90
N ASN A 487 41.90 -9.13 -6.00
CA ASN A 487 41.28 -8.72 -7.25
C ASN A 487 40.52 -9.88 -7.92
N LEU A 488 41.10 -11.08 -7.91
CA LEU A 488 40.45 -12.32 -8.36
C LEU A 488 39.19 -12.62 -7.55
N LEU A 489 39.24 -12.48 -6.21
CA LEU A 489 38.04 -12.67 -5.38
C LEU A 489 36.96 -11.61 -5.67
N CYS A 490 37.33 -10.37 -5.99
CA CYS A 490 36.38 -9.36 -6.46
C CYS A 490 35.71 -9.76 -7.79
N TYR A 491 36.47 -10.26 -8.76
CA TYR A 491 35.92 -10.81 -10.01
C TYR A 491 34.98 -12.00 -9.75
N LEU A 492 35.37 -12.95 -8.89
CA LEU A 492 34.51 -14.07 -8.51
C LEU A 492 33.19 -13.63 -7.89
N CYS A 493 33.18 -12.59 -7.04
CA CYS A 493 31.93 -12.03 -6.54
C CYS A 493 31.04 -11.42 -7.65
N THR A 494 31.61 -10.88 -8.74
CA THR A 494 30.80 -10.34 -9.84
C THR A 494 30.15 -11.42 -10.71
N VAL A 495 30.76 -12.60 -10.82
CA VAL A 495 30.22 -13.71 -11.63
C VAL A 495 29.39 -14.72 -10.83
N ALA A 496 29.58 -14.79 -9.51
CA ALA A 496 28.81 -15.65 -8.60
C ALA A 496 27.34 -15.22 -8.40
N GLY A 497 26.91 -14.07 -8.94
CA GLY A 497 25.54 -13.56 -8.85
C GLY A 497 24.50 -14.25 -9.76
N GLN A 498 24.91 -15.27 -10.52
CA GLN A 498 24.10 -15.93 -11.54
C GLN A 498 24.03 -17.45 -11.30
N ARG A 499 22.83 -18.01 -11.47
CA ARG A 499 22.44 -19.33 -10.94
C ARG A 499 23.29 -20.48 -11.47
N GLU A 500 23.50 -20.53 -12.77
CA GLU A 500 24.22 -21.61 -13.47
C GLU A 500 25.71 -21.55 -13.13
N VAL A 501 26.31 -20.35 -13.16
CA VAL A 501 27.73 -20.12 -12.81
C VAL A 501 27.97 -20.44 -11.35
N ALA A 502 27.12 -19.94 -10.43
CA ALA A 502 27.23 -20.22 -9.00
C ALA A 502 27.18 -21.72 -8.70
N THR A 503 26.24 -22.43 -9.34
CA THR A 503 26.09 -23.89 -9.19
C THR A 503 27.35 -24.61 -9.69
N ARG A 504 27.84 -24.33 -10.90
CA ARG A 504 29.07 -24.94 -11.45
C ARG A 504 30.32 -24.64 -10.62
N LEU A 505 30.44 -23.42 -10.07
CA LEU A 505 31.57 -23.04 -9.21
C LEU A 505 31.52 -23.73 -7.85
N LEU A 506 30.33 -23.87 -7.23
CA LEU A 506 30.14 -24.53 -5.94
C LEU A 506 30.42 -26.04 -6.02
N HIS A 507 30.06 -26.70 -7.13
CA HIS A 507 30.37 -28.12 -7.36
C HIS A 507 31.82 -28.39 -7.81
N SER A 508 32.67 -27.36 -7.88
CA SER A 508 34.06 -27.48 -8.35
C SER A 508 35.08 -27.51 -7.20
N PRO A 509 36.35 -27.94 -7.45
CA PRO A 509 37.42 -27.92 -6.44
C PRO A 509 37.70 -26.53 -5.81
N LEU A 510 37.26 -25.45 -6.48
CA LEU A 510 37.32 -24.09 -5.97
C LEU A 510 36.68 -23.95 -4.59
N PHE A 511 35.55 -24.63 -4.33
CA PHE A 511 34.84 -24.50 -3.06
C PHE A 511 35.69 -24.98 -1.87
N GLN A 512 36.39 -26.12 -2.04
CA GLN A 512 37.34 -26.65 -1.05
C GLN A 512 38.50 -25.65 -0.81
N LEU A 513 39.07 -25.08 -1.89
CA LEU A 513 40.16 -24.11 -1.80
C LEU A 513 39.73 -22.79 -1.13
N LEU A 514 38.47 -22.36 -1.31
CA LEU A 514 37.91 -21.20 -0.61
C LEU A 514 37.79 -21.47 0.90
N ILE A 515 37.30 -22.65 1.31
CA ILE A 515 37.27 -23.06 2.74
C ILE A 515 38.69 -23.04 3.34
N GLN A 516 39.66 -23.60 2.63
CA GLN A 516 41.06 -23.62 3.07
C GLN A 516 41.66 -22.21 3.18
N ASN A 517 41.41 -21.32 2.21
CA ASN A 517 41.86 -19.92 2.27
C ASN A 517 41.19 -19.15 3.42
N LEU A 518 39.91 -19.42 3.72
CA LEU A 518 39.20 -18.82 4.86
C LEU A 518 39.84 -19.20 6.20
N ARG A 519 40.31 -20.44 6.33
CA ARG A 519 41.02 -20.97 7.51
C ARG A 519 42.42 -20.36 7.67
N VAL A 520 43.21 -20.32 6.59
CA VAL A 520 44.66 -20.07 6.65
C VAL A 520 45.08 -18.62 6.36
N ALA A 521 44.32 -17.85 5.57
CA ALA A 521 44.78 -16.52 5.12
C ALA A 521 45.06 -15.57 6.31
N PRO A 522 46.20 -14.84 6.35
CA PRO A 522 46.50 -13.91 7.43
C PRO A 522 45.78 -12.56 7.30
N ASN A 523 45.37 -12.18 6.08
CA ASN A 523 44.69 -10.91 5.82
C ASN A 523 43.16 -11.05 5.98
N TRP A 524 42.56 -10.21 6.82
CA TRP A 524 41.12 -10.19 7.05
C TRP A 524 40.31 -9.77 5.81
N ASP A 525 40.82 -8.89 4.95
CA ASP A 525 40.13 -8.49 3.71
C ASP A 525 39.97 -9.67 2.74
N ILE A 526 41.00 -10.53 2.67
CA ILE A 526 40.95 -11.77 1.89
C ILE A 526 39.92 -12.72 2.50
N ARG A 527 39.92 -12.94 3.83
CA ARG A 527 38.90 -13.78 4.50
C ARG A 527 37.48 -13.26 4.27
N ALA A 528 37.26 -11.95 4.38
CA ALA A 528 35.96 -11.32 4.15
C ALA A 528 35.49 -11.48 2.69
N LYS A 529 36.39 -11.32 1.72
CA LYS A 529 36.06 -11.55 0.29
C LYS A 529 35.83 -13.03 -0.03
N VAL A 530 36.63 -13.95 0.51
CA VAL A 530 36.42 -15.40 0.40
C VAL A 530 35.06 -15.80 0.97
N ALA A 531 34.70 -15.32 2.17
CA ALA A 531 33.38 -15.53 2.73
C ALA A 531 32.27 -14.98 1.83
N ARG A 532 32.41 -13.75 1.30
CA ARG A 532 31.44 -13.16 0.36
C ARG A 532 31.27 -13.99 -0.92
N VAL A 533 32.35 -14.54 -1.49
CA VAL A 533 32.25 -15.49 -2.63
C VAL A 533 31.45 -16.73 -2.23
N ILE A 534 31.82 -17.39 -1.12
CA ILE A 534 31.10 -18.58 -0.61
C ILE A 534 29.60 -18.28 -0.41
N GLY A 535 29.26 -17.11 0.14
CA GLY A 535 27.87 -16.71 0.40
C GLY A 535 27.08 -16.45 -0.89
N LEU A 536 27.68 -15.80 -1.89
CA LEU A 536 27.05 -15.59 -3.21
C LEU A 536 26.84 -16.92 -3.95
N LEU A 537 27.84 -17.81 -3.91
CA LEU A 537 27.69 -19.16 -4.44
C LEU A 537 26.51 -19.88 -3.77
N ALA A 538 26.41 -19.82 -2.44
CA ALA A 538 25.32 -20.44 -1.69
C ALA A 538 23.94 -19.84 -2.03
N SER A 539 23.83 -18.51 -2.14
CA SER A 539 22.55 -17.81 -2.38
C SER A 539 21.99 -18.03 -3.78
N HIS A 540 22.83 -18.30 -4.77
CA HIS A 540 22.43 -18.49 -6.17
C HIS A 540 22.41 -19.96 -6.64
N THR A 541 22.97 -20.90 -5.87
CA THR A 541 23.04 -22.32 -6.24
C THR A 541 21.66 -22.99 -6.28
N ALA A 542 21.40 -23.73 -7.37
CA ALA A 542 20.12 -24.41 -7.61
C ALA A 542 19.92 -25.68 -6.78
N GLU A 543 20.97 -26.50 -6.73
CA GLU A 543 20.96 -27.90 -6.26
C GLU A 543 22.28 -28.19 -5.54
N LEU A 544 22.23 -28.96 -4.44
CA LEU A 544 23.42 -29.31 -3.66
C LEU A 544 23.68 -30.82 -3.77
N GLN A 545 24.88 -31.18 -4.23
CA GLN A 545 25.35 -32.56 -4.27
C GLN A 545 25.89 -32.97 -2.89
N GLU A 546 25.74 -34.25 -2.53
CA GLU A 546 26.02 -34.75 -1.18
C GLU A 546 27.52 -34.76 -0.82
N ASN A 547 28.38 -34.79 -1.85
CA ASN A 547 29.85 -34.77 -1.75
C ASN A 547 30.45 -33.38 -1.45
N ILE A 548 29.67 -32.29 -1.44
CA ILE A 548 30.20 -30.93 -1.23
C ILE A 548 30.37 -30.64 0.27
N PRO A 549 31.54 -30.11 0.72
CA PRO A 549 31.88 -29.88 2.13
C PRO A 549 31.18 -28.66 2.76
N VAL A 550 29.88 -28.48 2.52
CA VAL A 550 29.09 -27.35 3.09
C VAL A 550 29.09 -27.37 4.63
N VAL A 551 29.06 -28.55 5.25
CA VAL A 551 29.15 -28.69 6.71
C VAL A 551 30.51 -28.22 7.25
N GLU A 552 31.62 -28.46 6.52
CA GLU A 552 32.94 -27.96 6.92
C GLU A 552 32.96 -26.42 6.84
N ALA A 553 32.41 -25.83 5.78
CA ALA A 553 32.29 -24.37 5.64
C ALA A 553 31.48 -23.75 6.79
N ILE A 554 30.32 -24.33 7.11
CA ILE A 554 29.45 -23.90 8.22
C ILE A 554 30.16 -24.02 9.58
N THR A 555 30.90 -25.11 9.80
CA THR A 555 31.67 -25.35 11.04
C THR A 555 32.77 -24.30 11.19
N LEU A 556 33.59 -24.10 10.17
CA LEU A 556 34.67 -23.12 10.15
C LEU A 556 34.17 -21.68 10.35
N LEU A 557 33.08 -21.29 9.68
CA LEU A 557 32.45 -19.98 9.86
C LEU A 557 31.95 -19.80 11.30
N THR A 558 31.35 -20.84 11.87
CA THR A 558 30.87 -20.85 13.26
C THR A 558 32.00 -20.68 14.27
N GLU A 559 33.13 -21.37 14.07
CA GLU A 559 34.34 -21.26 14.89
C GLU A 559 34.94 -19.85 14.81
N LEU A 560 35.15 -19.33 13.60
CA LEU A 560 35.70 -17.98 13.39
C LEU A 560 34.85 -16.88 14.04
N ILE A 561 33.51 -16.98 13.96
CA ILE A 561 32.60 -16.04 14.63
C ILE A 561 32.66 -16.22 16.16
N ARG A 562 32.76 -17.46 16.65
CA ARG A 562 32.81 -17.78 18.08
C ARG A 562 34.08 -17.26 18.75
N GLU A 563 35.23 -17.50 18.14
CA GLU A 563 36.54 -17.03 18.62
C GLU A 563 36.60 -15.50 18.65
N ASN A 564 36.06 -14.85 17.62
CA ASN A 564 36.14 -13.40 17.43
C ASN A 564 34.83 -12.68 17.78
N PHE A 565 34.01 -13.24 18.68
CA PHE A 565 32.62 -12.81 18.90
C PHE A 565 32.47 -11.32 19.29
N ARG A 566 33.49 -10.70 19.88
CA ARG A 566 33.50 -9.26 20.21
C ARG A 566 33.68 -8.33 19.01
N ASN A 567 34.12 -8.84 17.85
CA ASN A 567 34.38 -8.04 16.66
C ASN A 567 33.12 -7.97 15.77
N SER A 568 32.38 -6.87 15.85
CA SER A 568 31.15 -6.71 15.06
C SER A 568 31.37 -6.61 13.56
N LYS A 569 32.47 -6.00 13.09
CA LYS A 569 32.80 -5.97 11.64
C LYS A 569 33.03 -7.38 11.07
N LEU A 570 33.67 -8.25 11.85
CA LEU A 570 33.84 -9.66 11.50
C LEU A 570 32.49 -10.39 11.46
N LYS A 571 31.62 -10.18 12.45
CA LYS A 571 30.24 -10.72 12.44
C LYS A 571 29.46 -10.26 11.20
N GLN A 572 29.53 -8.97 10.85
CA GLN A 572 28.87 -8.42 9.65
C GLN A 572 29.36 -9.05 8.33
N CYS A 573 30.62 -9.48 8.26
CA CYS A 573 31.16 -10.16 7.07
C CYS A 573 30.81 -11.66 7.01
N LEU A 574 30.85 -12.36 8.14
CA LEU A 574 30.70 -13.82 8.18
C LEU A 574 29.25 -14.30 8.34
N LEU A 575 28.40 -13.58 9.07
CA LEU A 575 27.02 -13.99 9.33
C LEU A 575 26.18 -14.19 8.06
N PRO A 576 26.23 -13.30 7.04
CA PRO A 576 25.47 -13.53 5.80
C PRO A 576 25.85 -14.86 5.15
N THR A 577 27.16 -15.13 5.03
CA THR A 577 27.71 -16.36 4.47
C THR A 577 27.25 -17.61 5.21
N LEU A 578 27.33 -17.62 6.54
CA LEU A 578 26.83 -18.71 7.38
C LEU A 578 25.32 -18.92 7.17
N GLY A 579 24.58 -17.83 7.05
CA GLY A 579 23.14 -17.80 6.80
C GLY A 579 22.73 -18.42 5.46
N GLU A 580 23.35 -18.00 4.36
CA GLU A 580 23.06 -18.52 3.02
C GLU A 580 23.37 -20.02 2.93
N LEU A 581 24.45 -20.50 3.56
CA LEU A 581 24.78 -21.93 3.59
C LEU A 581 23.76 -22.76 4.36
N ILE A 582 23.32 -22.30 5.55
CA ILE A 582 22.28 -23.01 6.33
C ILE A 582 20.94 -22.98 5.56
N TYR A 583 20.60 -21.85 4.94
CA TYR A 583 19.38 -21.72 4.13
C TYR A 583 19.41 -22.61 2.87
N LEU A 584 20.56 -22.73 2.20
CA LEU A 584 20.76 -23.66 1.09
C LEU A 584 20.53 -25.10 1.56
N VAL A 585 21.20 -25.55 2.64
CA VAL A 585 20.99 -26.90 3.19
C VAL A 585 19.51 -27.15 3.51
N ALA A 586 18.87 -26.25 4.24
CA ALA A 586 17.46 -26.32 4.61
C ALA A 586 16.52 -26.47 3.39
N THR A 587 16.80 -25.72 2.32
CA THR A 587 16.02 -25.75 1.07
C THR A 587 16.23 -27.03 0.26
N GLN A 588 17.39 -27.67 0.37
CA GLN A 588 17.69 -28.93 -0.33
C GLN A 588 17.17 -30.14 0.46
N GLU A 589 17.17 -30.05 1.79
CA GLU A 589 16.54 -31.04 2.69
C GLU A 589 15.02 -31.12 2.43
N GLU A 590 14.32 -29.98 2.36
CA GLU A 590 12.88 -29.89 2.07
C GLU A 590 12.47 -30.51 0.72
N LYS A 591 13.39 -30.58 -0.26
CA LYS A 591 13.15 -31.23 -1.56
C LYS A 591 13.33 -32.75 -1.54
N LYS A 592 14.04 -33.33 -0.56
CA LYS A 592 14.33 -34.77 -0.53
C LYS A 592 13.14 -35.54 0.06
N LYS A 593 12.63 -36.53 -0.69
CA LYS A 593 11.51 -37.40 -0.25
C LYS A 593 11.82 -38.29 0.95
N HIS A 594 13.11 -38.51 1.24
CA HIS A 594 13.56 -39.26 2.41
C HIS A 594 14.57 -38.40 3.20
N PRO A 595 14.32 -38.09 4.48
CA PRO A 595 15.27 -37.41 5.34
C PRO A 595 16.38 -38.40 5.78
N GLY A 596 17.31 -38.67 4.86
CA GLY A 596 18.59 -39.31 5.18
C GLY A 596 19.59 -38.29 5.75
N GLU A 597 20.71 -38.78 6.28
CA GLU A 597 21.75 -38.03 7.04
C GLU A 597 22.56 -37.01 6.19
N GLY A 598 21.89 -36.13 5.45
CA GLY A 598 22.49 -35.10 4.61
C GLY A 598 22.71 -33.78 5.36
N TRP A 599 23.97 -33.38 5.48
CA TRP A 599 24.40 -32.03 5.90
C TRP A 599 23.95 -31.56 7.31
N ALA A 600 24.26 -32.33 8.35
CA ALA A 600 23.99 -31.93 9.74
C ALA A 600 24.70 -30.62 10.14
N VAL A 601 23.93 -29.55 10.41
CA VAL A 601 24.46 -28.26 10.90
C VAL A 601 24.83 -28.39 12.38
N PRO A 602 26.05 -27.99 12.81
CA PRO A 602 26.47 -28.08 14.21
C PRO A 602 25.57 -27.26 15.16
N LEU A 603 25.22 -27.82 16.32
CA LEU A 603 24.52 -27.10 17.41
C LEU A 603 25.24 -25.79 17.82
N ALA A 604 26.56 -25.78 17.63
CA ALA A 604 27.41 -24.62 17.80
C ALA A 604 27.00 -23.39 16.97
N ALA A 605 26.44 -23.59 15.76
CA ALA A 605 26.02 -22.54 14.84
C ALA A 605 24.75 -21.85 15.37
N TYR A 606 23.71 -22.62 15.68
CA TYR A 606 22.48 -22.12 16.30
C TYR A 606 22.77 -21.35 17.60
N THR A 607 23.69 -21.85 18.44
CA THR A 607 24.12 -21.17 19.66
C THR A 607 24.75 -19.79 19.37
N VAL A 608 25.58 -19.68 18.33
CA VAL A 608 26.22 -18.40 17.93
C VAL A 608 25.18 -17.43 17.36
N LEU A 609 24.28 -17.91 16.51
CA LEU A 609 23.21 -17.09 15.91
C LEU A 609 22.24 -16.57 16.97
N MET A 610 21.82 -17.40 17.92
CA MET A 610 20.99 -16.99 19.05
C MET A 610 21.70 -15.98 19.96
N ARG A 611 23.02 -16.07 20.12
CA ARG A 611 23.79 -15.02 20.83
C ARG A 611 23.83 -13.69 20.05
N CYS A 612 23.91 -13.73 18.72
CA CYS A 612 23.87 -12.53 17.86
C CYS A 612 22.50 -11.83 17.82
N LEU A 613 21.45 -12.44 18.38
CA LEU A 613 20.11 -11.86 18.50
C LEU A 613 19.85 -11.16 19.85
N ARG A 614 20.70 -11.40 20.86
CA ARG A 614 20.48 -10.90 22.22
C ARG A 614 20.70 -9.39 22.34
N GLU A 615 20.21 -8.83 23.42
CA GLU A 615 20.45 -7.43 23.81
C GLU A 615 21.95 -7.15 23.99
N GLY A 616 22.38 -5.92 23.67
CA GLY A 616 23.77 -5.48 23.72
C GLY A 616 24.58 -5.69 22.42
N GLU A 617 24.04 -6.43 21.46
CA GLU A 617 24.64 -6.61 20.13
C GLU A 617 24.31 -5.45 19.16
N GLU A 618 25.12 -5.31 18.11
CA GLU A 618 24.96 -4.22 17.14
C GLU A 618 23.72 -4.43 16.25
N ARG A 619 22.92 -3.38 16.03
CA ARG A 619 21.66 -3.45 15.26
C ARG A 619 21.78 -4.18 13.91
N VAL A 620 22.89 -3.99 13.17
CA VAL A 620 23.15 -4.67 11.90
C VAL A 620 23.36 -6.18 12.09
N VAL A 621 24.09 -6.58 13.14
CA VAL A 621 24.33 -7.98 13.52
C VAL A 621 23.00 -8.64 13.93
N ASN A 622 22.19 -7.97 14.75
CA ASN A 622 20.87 -8.45 15.15
C ASN A 622 19.94 -8.62 13.93
N HIS A 623 20.03 -7.72 12.96
CA HIS A 623 19.23 -7.79 11.73
C HIS A 623 19.68 -8.91 10.80
N MET A 624 20.99 -9.13 10.64
CA MET A 624 21.51 -10.30 9.94
C MET A 624 21.04 -11.60 10.60
N ALA A 625 21.21 -11.74 11.92
CA ALA A 625 20.80 -12.95 12.64
C ALA A 625 19.28 -13.18 12.57
N ALA A 626 18.46 -12.13 12.68
CA ALA A 626 17.00 -12.23 12.52
C ALA A 626 16.62 -12.60 11.09
N LYS A 627 17.37 -12.12 10.08
CA LYS A 627 17.16 -12.46 8.67
C LYS A 627 17.53 -13.92 8.37
N ILE A 628 18.52 -14.47 9.05
CA ILE A 628 18.87 -15.90 8.93
C ILE A 628 17.72 -16.77 9.44
N ILE A 629 17.17 -16.47 10.62
CA ILE A 629 15.97 -17.18 11.11
C ILE A 629 14.79 -16.99 10.15
N GLU A 630 14.56 -15.77 9.64
CA GLU A 630 13.51 -15.50 8.65
C GLU A 630 13.65 -16.40 7.41
N ASN A 631 14.84 -16.53 6.84
CA ASN A 631 15.03 -17.34 5.63
C ASN A 631 14.93 -18.84 5.94
N VAL A 632 15.68 -19.35 6.93
CA VAL A 632 15.73 -20.79 7.24
C VAL A 632 14.36 -21.33 7.66
N CYS A 633 13.63 -20.64 8.55
CA CYS A 633 12.31 -21.07 9.01
C CYS A 633 11.20 -20.90 7.95
N THR A 634 11.51 -20.41 6.74
CA THR A 634 10.59 -20.50 5.60
C THR A 634 10.42 -21.97 5.14
N THR A 635 11.47 -22.78 5.29
CA THR A 635 11.50 -24.20 4.93
C THR A 635 11.00 -25.10 6.07
N CYS A 636 10.32 -26.19 5.75
CA CYS A 636 9.94 -27.25 6.69
C CYS A 636 11.04 -28.33 6.78
N SER A 637 12.20 -27.96 7.33
CA SER A 637 13.41 -28.81 7.44
C SER A 637 13.89 -29.00 8.89
N ALA A 638 14.73 -30.00 9.15
CA ALA A 638 15.38 -30.18 10.45
C ALA A 638 16.27 -28.97 10.82
N GLN A 639 16.83 -28.27 9.83
CA GLN A 639 17.61 -27.05 10.11
C GLN A 639 16.74 -25.91 10.65
N ALA A 640 15.49 -25.82 10.22
CA ALA A 640 14.53 -24.87 10.80
C ALA A 640 14.17 -25.22 12.25
N GLN A 641 14.07 -26.52 12.58
CA GLN A 641 13.85 -26.98 13.96
C GLN A 641 14.98 -26.56 14.91
N GLY A 642 16.21 -26.42 14.43
CA GLY A 642 17.36 -25.92 15.23
C GLY A 642 17.19 -24.50 15.79
N PHE A 643 16.27 -23.70 15.23
CA PHE A 643 15.89 -22.38 15.78
C PHE A 643 14.67 -22.42 16.69
N ILE A 644 13.97 -23.54 16.83
CA ILE A 644 12.75 -23.64 17.63
C ILE A 644 13.12 -23.90 19.09
N THR A 645 13.29 -22.80 19.83
CA THR A 645 13.61 -22.83 21.27
C THR A 645 12.65 -21.97 22.08
N GLY A 646 12.58 -22.20 23.39
CA GLY A 646 11.78 -21.37 24.31
C GLY A 646 12.18 -19.88 24.29
N GLU A 647 13.44 -19.57 23.99
CA GLU A 647 13.94 -18.19 23.96
C GLU A 647 13.70 -17.48 22.61
N THR A 648 13.59 -18.21 21.49
CA THR A 648 13.59 -17.64 20.14
C THR A 648 12.47 -16.62 19.94
N GLY A 649 11.25 -16.97 20.35
CA GLY A 649 10.10 -16.07 20.26
C GLY A 649 10.30 -14.78 21.04
N PRO A 650 10.54 -14.86 22.36
CA PRO A 650 10.80 -13.68 23.20
C PRO A 650 11.96 -12.78 22.74
N VAL A 651 13.04 -13.35 22.21
CA VAL A 651 14.18 -12.56 21.72
C VAL A 651 13.83 -11.80 20.43
N LEU A 652 13.15 -12.46 19.47
CA LEU A 652 12.65 -11.77 18.28
C LEU A 652 11.62 -10.68 18.63
N TRP A 653 10.74 -10.94 19.60
CA TRP A 653 9.80 -9.93 20.09
C TRP A 653 10.51 -8.72 20.73
N TYR A 654 11.57 -8.95 21.51
CA TYR A 654 12.38 -7.86 22.08
C TYR A 654 12.95 -6.97 20.96
N LEU A 655 13.54 -7.55 19.91
CA LEU A 655 14.07 -6.78 18.77
C LEU A 655 12.99 -5.96 18.07
N PHE A 656 11.79 -6.52 17.90
CA PHE A 656 10.63 -5.79 17.38
C PHE A 656 10.23 -4.58 18.23
N LYS A 657 10.21 -4.75 19.56
CA LYS A 657 9.72 -3.72 20.49
C LYS A 657 10.74 -2.62 20.74
N HIS A 658 12.04 -2.94 20.77
CA HIS A 658 13.12 -2.03 21.17
C HIS A 658 14.00 -1.51 20.02
N SER A 659 13.87 -2.04 18.79
CA SER A 659 14.53 -1.46 17.63
C SER A 659 13.87 -0.14 17.20
N THR A 660 14.69 0.85 16.83
CA THR A 660 14.27 2.09 16.16
C THR A 660 14.23 1.98 14.63
N VAL A 661 14.69 0.85 14.07
CA VAL A 661 14.81 0.63 12.62
C VAL A 661 13.66 -0.26 12.14
N ASP A 662 12.75 0.29 11.34
CA ASP A 662 11.55 -0.43 10.90
C ASP A 662 11.85 -1.67 10.05
N SER A 663 12.92 -1.68 9.25
CA SER A 663 13.30 -2.89 8.49
C SER A 663 13.66 -4.07 9.42
N LEU A 664 14.36 -3.80 10.53
CA LEU A 664 14.64 -4.79 11.58
C LEU A 664 13.35 -5.20 12.31
N ARG A 665 12.48 -4.26 12.67
CA ARG A 665 11.20 -4.56 13.35
C ARG A 665 10.30 -5.47 12.51
N ILE A 666 10.25 -5.22 11.19
CA ILE A 666 9.55 -6.07 10.22
C ILE A 666 10.21 -7.44 10.16
N THR A 667 11.54 -7.53 9.92
CA THR A 667 12.24 -8.82 9.84
C THR A 667 12.09 -9.66 11.12
N ALA A 668 12.14 -9.05 12.31
CA ALA A 668 12.01 -9.77 13.57
C ALA A 668 10.62 -10.42 13.76
N ILE A 669 9.53 -9.69 13.48
CA ILE A 669 8.17 -10.27 13.50
C ILE A 669 7.94 -11.23 12.33
N SER A 670 8.53 -10.97 11.16
CA SER A 670 8.45 -11.84 9.98
C SER A 670 9.17 -13.18 10.19
N ALA A 671 10.28 -13.17 10.95
CA ALA A 671 10.96 -14.37 11.43
C ALA A 671 10.11 -15.12 12.46
N LEU A 672 9.55 -14.40 13.46
CA LEU A 672 8.65 -14.99 14.45
C LEU A 672 7.45 -15.68 13.79
N CYS A 673 6.83 -15.04 12.79
CA CYS A 673 5.73 -15.60 12.00
C CYS A 673 6.08 -16.94 11.33
N ARG A 674 7.33 -17.11 10.89
CA ARG A 674 7.81 -18.35 10.25
C ARG A 674 8.20 -19.42 11.26
N VAL A 675 8.77 -19.04 12.41
CA VAL A 675 8.97 -19.98 13.53
C VAL A 675 7.62 -20.52 14.02
N THR A 676 6.62 -19.66 14.18
CA THR A 676 5.25 -20.04 14.61
C THR A 676 4.52 -20.93 13.59
N ARG A 677 4.87 -20.85 12.29
CA ARG A 677 4.35 -21.78 11.25
C ARG A 677 4.73 -23.24 11.52
N GLN A 678 5.84 -23.48 12.20
CA GLN A 678 6.35 -24.82 12.53
C GLN A 678 6.07 -25.19 13.99
N ALA A 679 6.24 -24.22 14.91
CA ALA A 679 5.99 -24.39 16.33
C ALA A 679 5.16 -23.21 16.87
N PRO A 680 3.83 -23.35 16.91
CA PRO A 680 2.92 -22.34 17.46
C PRO A 680 3.26 -21.88 18.89
N SER A 681 3.88 -22.76 19.69
CA SER A 681 4.41 -22.48 21.03
C SER A 681 5.44 -21.33 21.07
N ALA A 682 6.12 -21.03 19.97
CA ALA A 682 7.05 -19.90 19.91
C ALA A 682 6.35 -18.54 20.15
N PHE A 683 5.08 -18.38 19.72
CA PHE A 683 4.30 -17.17 20.00
C PHE A 683 3.61 -17.23 21.37
N GLN A 684 3.25 -18.43 21.84
CA GLN A 684 2.79 -18.66 23.22
C GLN A 684 3.83 -18.15 24.22
N ASN A 685 5.10 -18.54 24.06
CA ASN A 685 6.21 -18.11 24.92
C ASN A 685 6.39 -16.58 24.96
N VAL A 686 6.03 -15.88 23.87
CA VAL A 686 6.00 -14.41 23.84
C VAL A 686 4.86 -13.87 24.69
N ILE A 687 3.64 -14.41 24.55
CA ILE A 687 2.47 -13.98 25.33
C ILE A 687 2.65 -14.27 26.82
N GLU A 688 3.25 -15.40 27.18
CA GLU A 688 3.56 -15.77 28.57
C GLU A 688 4.61 -14.83 29.19
N LYS A 689 5.66 -14.47 28.44
CA LYS A 689 6.75 -13.61 28.95
C LYS A 689 6.46 -12.10 28.90
N VAL A 690 5.63 -11.64 27.97
CA VAL A 690 5.38 -10.21 27.72
C VAL A 690 3.96 -9.77 28.13
N GLY A 691 3.02 -10.71 28.24
CA GLY A 691 1.63 -10.47 28.58
C GLY A 691 0.76 -10.10 27.36
N LEU A 692 -0.42 -10.72 27.27
CA LEU A 692 -1.37 -10.54 26.16
C LEU A 692 -1.67 -9.06 25.85
N ASN A 693 -1.94 -8.24 26.87
CA ASN A 693 -2.33 -6.83 26.70
C ASN A 693 -1.20 -5.98 26.06
N SER A 694 0.07 -6.34 26.30
CA SER A 694 1.24 -5.71 25.66
C SER A 694 1.36 -6.10 24.18
N VAL A 695 1.00 -7.36 23.84
CA VAL A 695 0.89 -7.82 22.45
C VAL A 695 -0.28 -7.13 21.73
N LEU A 696 -1.45 -7.00 22.37
CA LEU A 696 -2.64 -6.33 21.81
C LEU A 696 -2.41 -4.83 21.57
N SER A 697 -1.82 -4.10 22.52
CA SER A 697 -1.47 -2.69 22.33
C SER A 697 -0.42 -2.51 21.22
N SER A 698 0.48 -3.47 21.05
CA SER A 698 1.46 -3.48 19.95
C SER A 698 0.80 -3.79 18.59
N LEU A 699 -0.24 -4.63 18.53
CA LEU A 699 -1.06 -4.85 17.32
C LEU A 699 -1.81 -3.57 16.91
N ALA A 700 -2.43 -2.87 17.87
CA ALA A 700 -3.18 -1.64 17.61
C ALA A 700 -2.30 -0.48 17.10
N SER A 701 -1.05 -0.39 17.56
CA SER A 701 -0.11 0.70 17.25
C SER A 701 0.95 0.37 16.18
N ALA A 702 0.96 -0.86 15.67
CA ALA A 702 1.95 -1.30 14.68
C ALA A 702 1.73 -0.72 13.27
N ILE A 703 2.83 -0.60 12.52
CA ILE A 703 2.81 -0.35 11.07
C ILE A 703 2.14 -1.50 10.32
N CYS A 704 1.51 -1.22 9.18
CA CYS A 704 0.68 -2.18 8.45
C CYS A 704 1.34 -3.54 8.18
N LYS A 705 2.63 -3.59 7.82
CA LYS A 705 3.30 -4.87 7.55
C LYS A 705 3.50 -5.71 8.81
N VAL A 706 3.70 -5.08 9.97
CA VAL A 706 3.74 -5.78 11.27
C VAL A 706 2.34 -6.23 11.68
N GLN A 707 1.30 -5.42 11.44
CA GLN A 707 -0.10 -5.81 11.71
C GLN A 707 -0.50 -7.08 10.94
N GLN A 708 -0.10 -7.21 9.66
CA GLN A 708 -0.33 -8.43 8.87
C GLN A 708 0.24 -9.67 9.57
N TYR A 709 1.51 -9.63 9.96
CA TYR A 709 2.16 -10.78 10.61
C TYR A 709 1.61 -11.05 12.02
N LEU A 710 1.28 -10.02 12.81
CA LEU A 710 0.66 -10.21 14.13
C LEU A 710 -0.72 -10.87 14.01
N LEU A 711 -1.54 -10.50 13.01
CA LEU A 711 -2.79 -11.22 12.71
C LEU A 711 -2.52 -12.68 12.32
N THR A 712 -1.52 -12.95 11.49
CA THR A 712 -1.11 -14.33 11.12
C THR A 712 -0.69 -15.14 12.35
N LEU A 713 0.08 -14.55 13.27
CA LEU A 713 0.50 -15.17 14.53
C LEU A 713 -0.69 -15.54 15.43
N PHE A 714 -1.66 -14.64 15.58
CA PHE A 714 -2.91 -14.94 16.30
C PHE A 714 -3.73 -16.04 15.60
N THR A 715 -3.86 -15.98 14.27
CA THR A 715 -4.58 -16.99 13.48
C THR A 715 -3.96 -18.37 13.64
N ALA A 716 -2.63 -18.48 13.51
CA ALA A 716 -1.90 -19.74 13.65
C ALA A 716 -2.08 -20.34 15.06
N MET A 717 -1.94 -19.51 16.10
CA MET A 717 -2.12 -19.94 17.49
C MET A 717 -3.55 -20.43 17.78
N LEU A 718 -4.58 -19.71 17.29
CA LEU A 718 -5.98 -20.12 17.38
C LEU A 718 -6.24 -21.45 16.66
N SER A 719 -5.67 -21.64 15.46
CA SER A 719 -5.83 -22.87 14.65
C SER A 719 -5.29 -24.14 15.31
N CYS A 720 -4.41 -23.98 16.32
CA CYS A 720 -3.82 -25.06 17.10
C CYS A 720 -4.42 -25.17 18.52
N GLY A 721 -5.47 -24.41 18.84
CA GLY A 721 -6.14 -24.42 20.15
C GLY A 721 -5.36 -23.76 21.31
N ILE A 722 -4.18 -23.20 21.05
CA ILE A 722 -3.31 -22.62 22.08
C ILE A 722 -3.92 -21.29 22.57
N HIS A 723 -4.00 -21.13 23.90
CA HIS A 723 -4.69 -20.01 24.55
C HIS A 723 -6.14 -19.76 24.07
N LEU A 724 -6.77 -20.71 23.36
CA LEU A 724 -8.07 -20.52 22.71
C LEU A 724 -9.12 -19.99 23.70
N GLN A 725 -9.30 -20.68 24.83
CA GLN A 725 -10.23 -20.29 25.90
C GLN A 725 -9.98 -18.87 26.45
N ARG A 726 -8.72 -18.41 26.50
CA ARG A 726 -8.40 -17.05 26.95
C ARG A 726 -8.76 -16.01 25.89
N LEU A 727 -8.45 -16.29 24.62
CA LEU A 727 -8.63 -15.35 23.52
C LEU A 727 -10.09 -15.19 23.09
N ILE A 728 -10.87 -16.28 23.10
CA ILE A 728 -12.30 -16.24 22.71
C ILE A 728 -13.18 -15.55 23.77
N GLN A 729 -12.66 -15.27 24.96
CA GLN A 729 -13.34 -14.55 26.04
C GLN A 729 -12.89 -13.08 26.14
N GLU A 730 -11.80 -12.71 25.46
CA GLU A 730 -11.15 -11.39 25.58
C GLU A 730 -11.83 -10.32 24.69
N LYS A 731 -12.72 -9.51 25.28
CA LYS A 731 -13.49 -8.49 24.54
C LYS A 731 -12.60 -7.41 23.89
N ASP A 732 -11.47 -7.08 24.51
CA ASP A 732 -10.50 -6.12 23.98
C ASP A 732 -9.78 -6.65 22.74
N PHE A 733 -9.59 -7.97 22.64
CA PHE A 733 -9.02 -8.62 21.47
C PHE A 733 -10.00 -8.49 20.28
N VAL A 734 -11.24 -8.93 20.44
CA VAL A 734 -12.30 -8.81 19.40
C VAL A 734 -12.45 -7.36 18.95
N SER A 735 -12.57 -6.42 19.88
CA SER A 735 -12.68 -4.98 19.60
C SER A 735 -11.47 -4.40 18.87
N THR A 736 -10.27 -4.95 19.11
CA THR A 736 -9.05 -4.56 18.38
C THR A 736 -9.01 -5.14 16.97
N ILE A 737 -9.43 -6.39 16.78
CA ILE A 737 -9.51 -7.00 15.44
C ILE A 737 -10.55 -6.28 14.57
N ILE A 738 -11.70 -5.90 15.13
CA ILE A 738 -12.74 -5.16 14.38
C ILE A 738 -12.25 -3.77 13.97
N ARG A 739 -11.50 -3.05 14.82
CA ARG A 739 -10.86 -1.77 14.43
C ARG A 739 -9.87 -1.92 13.27
N LEU A 740 -9.22 -3.08 13.10
CA LEU A 740 -8.34 -3.34 11.97
C LEU A 740 -9.09 -3.50 10.64
N LEU A 741 -10.42 -3.68 10.66
CA LEU A 741 -11.27 -3.65 9.47
C LEU A 741 -11.38 -2.24 8.85
N ASP A 742 -10.99 -1.18 9.56
CA ASP A 742 -10.84 0.16 8.95
C ASP A 742 -9.56 0.32 8.12
N SER A 743 -8.64 -0.65 8.17
CA SER A 743 -7.37 -0.56 7.46
C SER A 743 -7.53 -0.45 5.93
N PRO A 744 -6.77 0.44 5.24
CA PRO A 744 -6.78 0.51 3.79
C PRO A 744 -6.28 -0.79 3.13
N SER A 745 -5.42 -1.55 3.82
CA SER A 745 -4.82 -2.79 3.28
C SER A 745 -5.85 -3.94 3.23
N THR A 746 -6.16 -4.42 2.03
CA THR A 746 -7.04 -5.60 1.80
C THR A 746 -6.56 -6.83 2.55
N SER A 747 -5.24 -7.07 2.60
CA SER A 747 -4.62 -8.19 3.33
C SER A 747 -4.84 -8.12 4.84
N ILE A 748 -4.78 -6.93 5.45
CA ILE A 748 -5.07 -6.75 6.88
C ILE A 748 -6.54 -7.08 7.16
N ARG A 749 -7.46 -6.55 6.34
CA ARG A 749 -8.89 -6.82 6.51
C ARG A 749 -9.22 -8.30 6.32
N ALA A 750 -8.65 -8.95 5.31
CA ALA A 750 -8.84 -10.38 5.06
C ALA A 750 -8.36 -11.26 6.23
N LYS A 751 -7.18 -10.96 6.81
CA LYS A 751 -6.67 -11.67 7.99
C LYS A 751 -7.47 -11.35 9.25
N ALA A 752 -7.95 -10.12 9.42
CA ALA A 752 -8.83 -9.76 10.53
C ALA A 752 -10.17 -10.51 10.46
N PHE A 753 -10.78 -10.65 9.28
CA PHE A 753 -11.96 -11.52 9.10
C PHE A 753 -11.67 -12.99 9.42
N LEU A 754 -10.48 -13.52 9.05
CA LEU A 754 -10.09 -14.90 9.36
C LEU A 754 -9.86 -15.11 10.88
N VAL A 755 -9.29 -14.14 11.59
CA VAL A 755 -9.18 -14.17 13.06
C VAL A 755 -10.56 -14.15 13.71
N LEU A 756 -11.47 -13.28 13.25
CA LEU A 756 -12.85 -13.25 13.75
C LEU A 756 -13.57 -14.57 13.52
N LEU A 757 -13.41 -15.19 12.35
CA LEU A 757 -14.01 -16.49 12.07
C LEU A 757 -13.54 -17.58 13.05
N TYR A 758 -12.24 -17.67 13.34
CA TYR A 758 -11.73 -18.59 14.37
C TYR A 758 -12.32 -18.32 15.77
N ILE A 759 -12.54 -17.06 16.14
CA ILE A 759 -13.19 -16.71 17.42
C ILE A 759 -14.66 -17.16 17.42
N LEU A 760 -15.39 -16.86 16.35
CA LEU A 760 -16.84 -17.09 16.25
C LEU A 760 -17.23 -18.58 16.10
N ILE A 761 -16.34 -19.44 15.63
CA ILE A 761 -16.54 -20.91 15.62
C ILE A 761 -16.51 -21.48 17.05
N HIS A 762 -15.72 -20.88 17.95
CA HIS A 762 -15.52 -21.38 19.31
C HIS A 762 -16.28 -20.60 20.39
N ASN A 763 -16.74 -19.38 20.10
CA ASN A 763 -17.62 -18.60 20.99
C ASN A 763 -18.65 -17.76 20.19
N HIS A 764 -19.89 -18.24 20.14
CA HIS A 764 -20.99 -17.55 19.47
C HIS A 764 -21.45 -16.27 20.21
N GLU A 765 -21.22 -16.14 21.53
CA GLU A 765 -21.58 -14.91 22.26
C GLU A 765 -20.81 -13.68 21.73
N MET A 766 -19.59 -13.90 21.20
CA MET A 766 -18.80 -12.84 20.57
C MET A 766 -19.38 -12.35 19.24
N LEU A 767 -20.37 -13.04 18.65
CA LEU A 767 -21.09 -12.56 17.48
C LEU A 767 -21.91 -11.31 17.82
N LEU A 768 -22.57 -11.29 18.98
CA LEU A 768 -23.32 -10.12 19.45
C LEU A 768 -22.41 -8.89 19.61
N LEU A 769 -21.28 -9.05 20.31
CA LEU A 769 -20.28 -7.99 20.46
C LEU A 769 -19.77 -7.52 19.09
N SER A 770 -19.55 -8.45 18.16
CA SER A 770 -19.06 -8.13 16.82
C SER A 770 -20.09 -7.35 15.99
N CYS A 771 -21.36 -7.74 16.04
CA CYS A 771 -22.45 -7.03 15.36
C CYS A 771 -22.64 -5.62 15.93
N GLN A 772 -22.63 -5.47 17.26
CA GLN A 772 -22.67 -4.17 17.95
C GLN A 772 -21.47 -3.28 17.55
N ALA A 773 -20.28 -3.88 17.39
CA ALA A 773 -19.09 -3.21 16.87
C ALA A 773 -19.07 -3.03 15.33
N ARG A 774 -20.24 -3.09 14.67
CA ARG A 774 -20.45 -2.79 13.23
C ARG A 774 -19.84 -3.82 12.25
N LEU A 775 -19.56 -5.05 12.67
CA LEU A 775 -19.00 -6.12 11.80
C LEU A 775 -19.78 -6.26 10.48
N VAL A 776 -21.11 -6.28 10.54
CA VAL A 776 -21.99 -6.45 9.38
C VAL A 776 -21.71 -5.40 8.30
N MET A 777 -21.56 -4.13 8.69
CA MET A 777 -21.27 -3.02 7.77
C MET A 777 -19.89 -3.16 7.10
N TYR A 778 -18.89 -3.72 7.80
CA TYR A 778 -17.60 -4.04 7.18
C TYR A 778 -17.71 -5.19 6.17
N ILE A 779 -18.49 -6.23 6.48
CA ILE A 779 -18.75 -7.35 5.56
C ILE A 779 -19.45 -6.84 4.30
N GLU A 780 -20.48 -6.01 4.41
CA GLU A 780 -21.15 -5.39 3.25
C GLU A 780 -20.20 -4.53 2.40
N ARG A 781 -19.42 -3.67 3.06
CA ARG A 781 -18.49 -2.74 2.41
C ARG A 781 -17.45 -3.46 1.56
N ASP A 782 -16.93 -4.60 2.02
CA ASP A 782 -15.93 -5.36 1.26
C ASP A 782 -16.55 -6.45 0.35
N SER A 783 -17.72 -7.03 0.67
CA SER A 783 -18.47 -7.93 -0.22
C SER A 783 -18.91 -7.25 -1.53
N ARG A 784 -19.33 -5.98 -1.47
CA ARG A 784 -19.60 -5.15 -2.66
C ARG A 784 -18.38 -4.94 -3.56
N LYS A 785 -17.15 -5.17 -3.06
CA LYS A 785 -15.90 -5.05 -3.84
C LYS A 785 -15.45 -6.38 -4.45
N THR A 786 -15.90 -7.52 -3.91
CA THR A 786 -15.54 -8.86 -4.38
C THR A 786 -16.56 -9.50 -5.32
N SER A 787 -17.70 -8.85 -5.58
CA SER A 787 -18.76 -9.37 -6.46
C SER A 787 -18.28 -9.51 -7.93
N PRO A 788 -18.64 -10.60 -8.64
CA PRO A 788 -18.17 -10.87 -10.00
C PRO A 788 -18.79 -9.88 -10.99
N GLY A 789 -17.94 -9.08 -11.63
CA GLY A 789 -18.37 -8.01 -12.56
C GLY A 789 -17.35 -6.89 -12.79
N LYS A 790 -16.19 -6.92 -12.10
CA LYS A 790 -15.05 -6.01 -12.29
C LYS A 790 -13.73 -6.77 -12.27
N GLU A 791 -13.56 -7.66 -13.24
CA GLU A 791 -12.37 -8.49 -13.40
C GLU A 791 -11.15 -7.67 -13.87
N GLN A 792 -10.47 -7.00 -12.94
CA GLN A 792 -9.10 -6.49 -13.14
C GLN A 792 -8.42 -6.04 -11.83
N GLN A 793 -8.45 -6.87 -10.78
CA GLN A 793 -7.61 -6.66 -9.59
C GLN A 793 -7.17 -7.97 -8.92
N GLN A 794 -6.00 -8.46 -9.40
CA GLN A 794 -4.91 -9.14 -8.68
C GLN A 794 -5.22 -9.75 -7.28
N SER A 795 -5.01 -11.07 -7.17
CA SER A 795 -4.77 -11.96 -5.99
C SER A 795 -5.20 -11.53 -4.58
N GLY A 796 -4.86 -10.32 -4.11
CA GLY A 796 -5.31 -9.78 -2.83
C GLY A 796 -6.83 -9.59 -2.73
N SER A 797 -7.53 -9.43 -3.86
CA SER A 797 -9.01 -9.44 -3.90
C SER A 797 -9.57 -10.85 -3.69
N GLU A 798 -8.95 -11.86 -4.31
CA GLU A 798 -9.35 -13.27 -4.21
C GLU A 798 -9.20 -13.80 -2.77
N TYR A 799 -8.07 -13.51 -2.12
CA TYR A 799 -7.84 -13.89 -0.72
C TYR A 799 -8.88 -13.26 0.24
N LEU A 800 -9.18 -11.97 0.06
CA LEU A 800 -10.25 -11.30 0.81
C LEU A 800 -11.62 -11.92 0.56
N SER A 801 -11.93 -12.28 -0.69
CA SER A 801 -13.18 -12.94 -1.05
C SER A 801 -13.32 -14.31 -0.40
N LYS A 802 -12.25 -15.12 -0.33
CA LYS A 802 -12.25 -16.43 0.35
C LYS A 802 -12.51 -16.28 1.85
N CYS A 803 -11.79 -15.39 2.54
CA CYS A 803 -12.01 -15.14 3.97
C CYS A 803 -13.43 -14.63 4.26
N LEU A 804 -13.98 -13.75 3.42
CA LEU A 804 -15.35 -13.23 3.57
C LEU A 804 -16.41 -14.30 3.33
N ASP A 805 -16.26 -15.14 2.31
CA ASP A 805 -17.24 -16.19 1.99
C ASP A 805 -17.34 -17.24 3.12
N LEU A 806 -16.21 -17.65 3.71
CA LEU A 806 -16.20 -18.52 4.89
C LEU A 806 -16.88 -17.87 6.09
N LEU A 807 -16.59 -16.59 6.36
CA LEU A 807 -17.21 -15.86 7.48
C LEU A 807 -18.72 -15.68 7.30
N ILE A 808 -19.17 -15.32 6.09
CA ILE A 808 -20.60 -15.19 5.77
C ILE A 808 -21.29 -16.55 5.91
N ARG A 809 -20.68 -17.64 5.43
CA ARG A 809 -21.23 -19.00 5.54
C ARG A 809 -21.42 -19.42 7.00
N HIS A 810 -20.41 -19.21 7.85
CA HIS A 810 -20.49 -19.52 9.28
C HIS A 810 -21.58 -18.70 9.97
N VAL A 811 -21.60 -17.38 9.78
CA VAL A 811 -22.60 -16.50 10.42
C VAL A 811 -24.04 -16.84 10.02
N VAL A 812 -24.28 -17.27 8.77
CA VAL A 812 -25.61 -17.77 8.35
C VAL A 812 -25.98 -19.07 9.06
N GLN A 813 -25.03 -19.99 9.24
CA GLN A 813 -25.25 -21.28 9.92
C GLN A 813 -25.52 -21.14 11.44
N GLU A 814 -25.09 -20.05 12.07
CA GLU A 814 -25.37 -19.76 13.48
C GLU A 814 -26.78 -19.20 13.74
N VAL A 815 -27.47 -18.62 12.75
CA VAL A 815 -28.80 -18.01 12.99
C VAL A 815 -29.86 -19.02 13.47
N PRO A 816 -30.00 -20.22 12.87
CA PRO A 816 -30.94 -21.23 13.38
C PRO A 816 -30.61 -21.68 14.81
N ARG A 817 -29.33 -21.71 15.20
CA ARG A 817 -28.90 -22.04 16.56
C ARG A 817 -29.35 -20.97 17.55
N ILE A 818 -29.08 -19.71 17.25
CA ILE A 818 -29.49 -18.55 18.07
C ILE A 818 -31.01 -18.52 18.27
N LEU A 819 -31.79 -18.72 17.21
CA LEU A 819 -33.25 -18.80 17.33
C LEU A 819 -33.71 -20.02 18.14
N GLY A 820 -33.08 -21.18 17.93
CA GLY A 820 -33.35 -22.39 18.71
C GLY A 820 -33.09 -22.24 20.21
N ASP A 821 -32.00 -21.57 20.59
CA ASP A 821 -31.66 -21.29 21.99
C ASP A 821 -32.63 -20.29 22.64
N ILE A 822 -33.03 -19.24 21.91
CA ILE A 822 -34.07 -18.29 22.32
C ILE A 822 -35.41 -19.02 22.52
N LEU A 823 -35.83 -19.84 21.56
CA LEU A 823 -37.07 -20.62 21.63
C LEU A 823 -37.04 -21.62 22.80
N SER A 824 -35.92 -22.32 23.02
CA SER A 824 -35.75 -23.24 24.14
C SER A 824 -35.88 -22.54 25.50
N ALA A 825 -35.26 -21.35 25.63
CA ALA A 825 -35.34 -20.54 26.84
C ALA A 825 -36.77 -20.04 27.12
N LEU A 826 -37.50 -19.59 26.08
CA LEU A 826 -38.88 -19.12 26.18
C LEU A 826 -39.88 -20.27 26.45
N ALA A 827 -39.74 -21.40 25.75
CA ALA A 827 -40.55 -22.59 25.97
C ALA A 827 -40.42 -23.12 27.40
N GLY A 828 -39.23 -23.06 27.99
CA GLY A 828 -39.00 -23.44 29.39
C GLY A 828 -39.79 -22.63 30.42
N VAL A 829 -40.17 -21.39 30.10
CA VAL A 829 -40.93 -20.49 31.01
C VAL A 829 -42.39 -20.28 30.60
N SER A 830 -42.82 -20.82 29.47
CA SER A 830 -44.19 -20.66 28.94
C SER A 830 -45.27 -20.98 29.99
N GLY A 831 -46.20 -20.05 30.20
CA GLY A 831 -47.29 -20.16 31.18
C GLY A 831 -46.87 -20.01 32.64
N ARG A 832 -45.63 -19.57 32.93
CA ARG A 832 -45.13 -19.36 34.31
C ARG A 832 -45.05 -17.89 34.66
N LYS A 833 -45.53 -17.54 35.86
CA LYS A 833 -45.39 -16.18 36.43
C LYS A 833 -44.08 -15.97 37.20
N HIS A 834 -43.39 -17.05 37.58
CA HIS A 834 -42.14 -17.00 38.34
C HIS A 834 -41.14 -18.03 37.77
N PRO A 835 -40.23 -17.62 36.86
CA PRO A 835 -39.15 -18.47 36.37
C PRO A 835 -38.21 -18.93 37.49
N SER A 836 -37.69 -20.16 37.42
CA SER A 836 -36.67 -20.62 38.38
C SER A 836 -35.32 -19.92 38.16
N THR A 837 -34.43 -19.95 39.14
CA THR A 837 -33.08 -19.34 39.03
C THR A 837 -32.29 -19.84 37.81
N VAL A 838 -32.46 -21.11 37.44
CA VAL A 838 -31.83 -21.71 36.24
C VAL A 838 -32.43 -21.12 34.96
N GLN A 839 -33.76 -21.02 34.90
CA GLN A 839 -34.48 -20.46 33.75
C GLN A 839 -34.20 -18.97 33.58
N ALA A 840 -34.17 -18.21 34.68
CA ALA A 840 -33.78 -16.80 34.69
C ALA A 840 -32.34 -16.59 34.20
N LYS A 841 -31.41 -17.50 34.51
CA LYS A 841 -30.04 -17.48 33.98
C LYS A 841 -30.02 -17.76 32.48
N GLN A 842 -30.81 -18.72 31.98
CA GLN A 842 -30.90 -19.04 30.56
C GLN A 842 -31.49 -17.87 29.76
N LEU A 843 -32.58 -17.25 30.22
CA LEU A 843 -33.17 -16.06 29.58
C LEU A 843 -32.17 -14.89 29.48
N LYS A 844 -31.36 -14.67 30.53
CA LYS A 844 -30.31 -13.63 30.54
C LYS A 844 -29.17 -13.87 29.55
N LEU A 845 -28.98 -15.11 29.09
CA LEU A 845 -27.96 -15.47 28.10
C LEU A 845 -28.54 -15.43 26.68
N CYS A 846 -29.70 -16.03 26.46
CA CYS A 846 -30.26 -16.22 25.12
C CYS A 846 -30.93 -14.96 24.55
N LEU A 847 -31.78 -14.26 25.32
CA LEU A 847 -32.57 -13.14 24.79
C LEU A 847 -31.73 -11.96 24.27
N PRO A 848 -30.59 -11.58 24.90
CA PRO A 848 -29.70 -10.55 24.37
C PRO A 848 -29.05 -10.89 23.01
N LEU A 849 -29.21 -12.10 22.47
CA LEU A 849 -28.74 -12.46 21.13
C LEU A 849 -29.69 -12.00 20.02
N MET A 850 -30.94 -11.64 20.31
CA MET A 850 -31.91 -11.20 19.30
C MET A 850 -31.47 -10.01 18.41
N PRO A 851 -30.68 -9.02 18.91
CA PRO A 851 -30.07 -7.99 18.06
C PRO A 851 -29.16 -8.54 16.96
N VAL A 852 -28.58 -9.73 17.09
CA VAL A 852 -27.83 -10.38 16.01
C VAL A 852 -28.76 -10.66 14.83
N VAL A 853 -29.95 -11.21 15.09
CA VAL A 853 -30.97 -11.47 14.05
C VAL A 853 -31.33 -10.16 13.34
N LEU A 854 -31.63 -9.10 14.09
CA LEU A 854 -31.90 -7.75 13.54
C LEU A 854 -30.76 -7.23 12.67
N HIS A 855 -29.50 -7.33 13.11
CA HIS A 855 -28.34 -6.88 12.34
C HIS A 855 -28.12 -7.69 11.05
N LEU A 856 -28.49 -8.97 11.02
CA LEU A 856 -28.34 -9.81 9.83
C LEU A 856 -29.49 -9.60 8.84
N VAL A 857 -30.74 -9.49 9.30
CA VAL A 857 -31.90 -9.22 8.41
C VAL A 857 -31.96 -7.76 7.93
N THR A 858 -31.27 -6.82 8.57
CA THR A 858 -31.07 -5.47 8.01
C THR A 858 -30.01 -5.43 6.89
N SER A 859 -29.15 -6.45 6.79
CA SER A 859 -28.06 -6.49 5.80
C SER A 859 -28.48 -7.01 4.42
N GLN A 860 -28.02 -6.36 3.36
CA GLN A 860 -28.20 -6.81 1.98
C GLN A 860 -27.44 -8.10 1.64
N VAL A 861 -26.35 -8.42 2.37
CA VAL A 861 -25.53 -9.62 2.14
C VAL A 861 -26.12 -10.84 2.86
N PHE A 862 -26.65 -10.64 4.06
CA PHE A 862 -27.16 -11.72 4.91
C PHE A 862 -28.65 -11.99 4.73
N ARG A 863 -29.51 -10.96 4.62
CA ARG A 863 -30.98 -11.11 4.51
C ARG A 863 -31.42 -12.20 3.52
N PRO A 864 -30.99 -12.23 2.24
CA PRO A 864 -31.43 -13.25 1.28
C PRO A 864 -30.85 -14.66 1.54
N ARG A 865 -29.91 -14.81 2.48
CA ARG A 865 -29.34 -16.10 2.91
C ARG A 865 -29.91 -16.58 4.26
N VAL A 866 -30.52 -15.69 5.02
CA VAL A 866 -31.04 -15.93 6.39
C VAL A 866 -32.56 -16.10 6.38
N VAL A 867 -33.29 -15.34 5.56
CA VAL A 867 -34.75 -15.43 5.48
C VAL A 867 -35.14 -16.65 4.63
N THR A 868 -35.35 -17.78 5.31
CA THR A 868 -35.85 -19.05 4.76
C THR A 868 -37.20 -19.41 5.41
N GLU A 869 -37.86 -20.44 4.89
CA GLU A 869 -39.10 -20.98 5.48
C GLU A 869 -38.91 -21.39 6.95
N GLU A 870 -37.86 -22.16 7.25
CA GLU A 870 -37.51 -22.60 8.62
C GLU A 870 -37.23 -21.44 9.58
N PHE A 871 -36.58 -20.38 9.06
CA PHE A 871 -36.37 -19.14 9.80
C PHE A 871 -37.70 -18.46 10.12
N LEU A 872 -38.59 -18.30 9.14
CA LEU A 872 -39.90 -17.67 9.33
C LEU A 872 -40.78 -18.45 10.30
N PHE A 873 -40.78 -19.78 10.22
CA PHE A 873 -41.48 -20.65 11.19
C PHE A 873 -40.96 -20.44 12.62
N SER A 874 -39.64 -20.50 12.80
CA SER A 874 -38.98 -20.31 14.11
C SER A 874 -39.23 -18.90 14.66
N TYR A 875 -39.22 -17.90 13.79
CA TYR A 875 -39.49 -16.51 14.12
C TYR A 875 -40.95 -16.27 14.52
N GLY A 876 -41.92 -16.92 13.85
CA GLY A 876 -43.33 -16.92 14.24
C GLY A 876 -43.57 -17.55 15.61
N ALA A 877 -42.84 -18.61 15.95
CA ALA A 877 -42.85 -19.18 17.29
C ALA A 877 -42.32 -18.19 18.36
N VAL A 878 -41.29 -17.39 18.05
CA VAL A 878 -40.83 -16.30 18.95
C VAL A 878 -41.92 -15.24 19.14
N LEU A 879 -42.59 -14.80 18.06
CA LEU A 879 -43.72 -13.86 18.17
C LEU A 879 -44.89 -14.43 19.00
N SER A 880 -45.16 -15.73 18.91
CA SER A 880 -46.17 -16.41 19.72
C SER A 880 -45.83 -16.40 21.22
N HIS A 881 -44.55 -16.51 21.58
CA HIS A 881 -44.11 -16.29 22.96
C HIS A 881 -44.25 -14.82 23.40
N ILE A 882 -43.96 -13.85 22.53
CA ILE A 882 -44.18 -12.42 22.81
C ILE A 882 -45.67 -12.13 23.08
N LYS A 883 -46.59 -12.74 22.33
CA LYS A 883 -48.04 -12.68 22.61
C LYS A 883 -48.36 -13.17 24.03
N SER A 884 -47.79 -14.29 24.47
CA SER A 884 -48.02 -14.85 25.83
C SER A 884 -47.38 -14.00 26.95
N ILE A 885 -46.35 -13.22 26.62
CA ILE A 885 -45.76 -12.24 27.53
C ILE A 885 -46.67 -11.00 27.66
N ASP A 886 -47.15 -10.47 26.54
CA ASP A 886 -48.05 -9.31 26.50
C ASP A 886 -49.42 -9.60 27.16
N SER A 887 -49.96 -10.81 27.01
CA SER A 887 -51.19 -11.24 27.70
C SER A 887 -51.02 -11.52 29.20
N GLY A 888 -49.79 -11.50 29.72
CA GLY A 888 -49.49 -11.75 31.14
C GLY A 888 -49.59 -13.23 31.57
N GLU A 889 -49.72 -14.15 30.62
CA GLU A 889 -49.63 -15.61 30.87
C GLU A 889 -48.22 -16.01 31.31
N THR A 890 -47.21 -15.42 30.68
CA THR A 890 -45.79 -15.70 30.90
C THR A 890 -45.06 -14.44 31.38
N ASN A 891 -44.52 -14.43 32.60
CA ASN A 891 -43.76 -13.27 33.11
C ASN A 891 -42.25 -13.53 33.06
N ILE A 892 -41.56 -12.80 32.16
CA ILE A 892 -40.08 -12.79 32.10
C ILE A 892 -39.46 -11.58 32.80
N GLU A 893 -40.22 -10.50 33.05
CA GLU A 893 -39.74 -9.27 33.70
C GLU A 893 -39.12 -9.54 35.08
N GLY A 894 -39.73 -10.42 35.88
CA GLY A 894 -39.19 -10.81 37.18
C GLY A 894 -37.85 -11.56 37.10
N ALA A 895 -37.49 -12.09 35.93
CA ALA A 895 -36.22 -12.75 35.69
C ALA A 895 -35.16 -11.80 35.10
N ILE A 896 -35.47 -11.09 34.00
CA ILE A 896 -34.51 -10.27 33.23
C ILE A 896 -34.57 -8.76 33.51
N GLY A 897 -35.65 -8.27 34.13
CA GLY A 897 -35.96 -6.85 34.31
C GLY A 897 -36.82 -6.28 33.17
N LEU A 898 -37.67 -5.30 33.49
CA LEU A 898 -38.62 -4.65 32.56
C LEU A 898 -37.93 -4.17 31.26
N MET A 899 -36.89 -3.34 31.39
CA MET A 899 -36.13 -2.78 30.25
C MET A 899 -35.62 -3.85 29.28
N ALA A 900 -35.17 -5.01 29.78
CA ALA A 900 -34.65 -6.09 28.94
C ALA A 900 -35.77 -6.87 28.23
N SER A 901 -36.96 -6.94 28.84
CA SER A 901 -38.17 -7.49 28.22
C SER A 901 -38.66 -6.60 27.09
N GLU A 902 -38.77 -5.29 27.35
CA GLU A 902 -39.20 -4.29 26.36
C GLU A 902 -38.24 -4.22 25.16
N GLU A 903 -36.93 -4.17 25.39
CA GLU A 903 -35.95 -4.19 24.31
C GLU A 903 -35.97 -5.50 23.52
N PHE A 904 -36.20 -6.66 24.14
CA PHE A 904 -36.37 -7.93 23.42
C PHE A 904 -37.60 -7.91 22.48
N ILE A 905 -38.75 -7.42 22.96
CA ILE A 905 -39.97 -7.31 22.16
C ILE A 905 -39.75 -6.33 20.99
N LYS A 906 -39.21 -5.14 21.29
CA LYS A 906 -38.91 -4.09 20.30
C LYS A 906 -37.94 -4.55 19.22
N VAL A 907 -36.80 -5.13 19.61
CA VAL A 907 -35.80 -5.65 18.66
C VAL A 907 -36.39 -6.76 17.80
N THR A 908 -37.26 -7.60 18.36
CA THR A 908 -38.02 -8.58 17.57
C THR A 908 -38.91 -7.87 16.56
N LEU A 909 -39.85 -7.02 16.96
CA LEU A 909 -40.75 -6.33 16.01
C LEU A 909 -39.98 -5.55 14.92
N SER A 910 -38.88 -4.87 15.27
CA SER A 910 -37.99 -4.19 14.31
C SER A 910 -37.27 -5.14 13.34
N ALA A 911 -36.96 -6.38 13.73
CA ALA A 911 -36.38 -7.36 12.83
C ALA A 911 -37.38 -7.82 11.77
N PHE A 912 -38.69 -7.87 12.09
CA PHE A 912 -39.73 -8.16 11.11
C PHE A 912 -39.96 -6.98 10.17
N GLU A 913 -39.95 -5.74 10.67
CA GLU A 913 -39.98 -4.52 9.84
C GLU A 913 -38.88 -4.55 8.75
N ALA A 914 -37.66 -4.93 9.13
CA ALA A 914 -36.53 -5.03 8.21
C ALA A 914 -36.65 -6.16 7.15
N ILE A 915 -37.54 -7.13 7.37
CA ILE A 915 -37.88 -8.18 6.40
C ILE A 915 -38.97 -7.69 5.45
N ILE A 916 -40.05 -7.09 5.98
CA ILE A 916 -41.19 -6.57 5.17
C ILE A 916 -40.72 -5.56 4.12
N GLN A 917 -39.70 -4.74 4.43
CA GLN A 917 -39.09 -3.80 3.49
C GLN A 917 -38.55 -4.43 2.19
N TYR A 918 -38.47 -5.77 2.09
CA TYR A 918 -37.98 -6.50 0.92
C TYR A 918 -38.96 -7.61 0.49
N PRO A 919 -40.12 -7.24 -0.12
CA PRO A 919 -41.25 -8.15 -0.37
C PRO A 919 -40.96 -9.44 -1.12
N VAL A 920 -39.95 -9.41 -2.00
CA VAL A 920 -39.54 -10.56 -2.83
C VAL A 920 -39.19 -11.78 -1.98
N LEU A 921 -38.65 -11.59 -0.77
CA LEU A 921 -38.25 -12.68 0.13
C LEU A 921 -39.44 -13.34 0.85
N LEU A 922 -40.62 -12.73 0.84
CA LEU A 922 -41.84 -13.29 1.43
C LEU A 922 -42.74 -13.96 0.38
N LYS A 923 -42.60 -13.64 -0.92
CA LYS A 923 -43.43 -14.19 -2.01
C LYS A 923 -43.37 -15.72 -2.06
N ASP A 924 -42.19 -16.30 -1.81
CA ASP A 924 -41.99 -17.75 -1.90
C ASP A 924 -42.48 -18.51 -0.63
N TYR A 925 -42.87 -17.79 0.43
CA TYR A 925 -43.21 -18.35 1.76
C TYR A 925 -44.54 -17.80 2.33
N CYS A 926 -45.48 -17.38 1.46
CA CYS A 926 -46.73 -16.73 1.88
C CYS A 926 -47.57 -17.55 2.87
N SER A 927 -47.65 -18.87 2.70
CA SER A 927 -48.34 -19.77 3.64
C SER A 927 -47.76 -19.69 5.05
N THR A 928 -46.44 -19.83 5.19
CA THR A 928 -45.73 -19.74 6.47
C THR A 928 -45.94 -18.39 7.17
N VAL A 929 -46.00 -17.29 6.40
CA VAL A 929 -46.30 -15.96 6.93
C VAL A 929 -47.74 -15.87 7.45
N VAL A 930 -48.71 -16.36 6.67
CA VAL A 930 -50.14 -16.36 7.04
C VAL A 930 -50.40 -17.22 8.28
N ASP A 931 -49.78 -18.41 8.36
CA ASP A 931 -50.06 -19.38 9.41
C ASP A 931 -49.30 -19.10 10.72
N TYR A 932 -48.07 -18.57 10.67
CA TYR A 932 -47.19 -18.45 11.85
C TYR A 932 -46.83 -17.01 12.24
N ILE A 933 -46.89 -16.04 11.33
CA ILE A 933 -46.48 -14.65 11.61
C ILE A 933 -47.68 -13.73 11.86
N LEU A 934 -48.72 -13.80 11.02
CA LEU A 934 -49.89 -12.93 11.17
C LEU A 934 -50.69 -13.16 12.47
N PRO A 935 -50.96 -14.39 12.95
CA PRO A 935 -51.83 -14.57 14.12
C PRO A 935 -51.24 -14.00 15.42
N PRO A 936 -49.93 -14.10 15.72
CA PRO A 936 -49.30 -13.35 16.79
C PRO A 936 -49.41 -11.82 16.64
N LEU A 937 -49.16 -11.28 15.44
CA LEU A 937 -49.23 -9.83 15.20
C LEU A 937 -50.64 -9.27 15.39
N VAL A 938 -51.67 -9.96 14.90
CA VAL A 938 -53.09 -9.58 15.11
C VAL A 938 -53.43 -9.56 16.61
N SER A 939 -52.91 -10.50 17.39
CA SER A 939 -53.10 -10.48 18.86
C SER A 939 -52.43 -9.27 19.51
N LEU A 940 -51.26 -8.85 19.03
CA LEU A 940 -50.55 -7.68 19.56
C LEU A 940 -51.20 -6.34 19.15
N VAL A 941 -52.00 -6.31 18.09
CA VAL A 941 -52.90 -5.17 17.76
C VAL A 941 -54.01 -4.98 18.82
N GLN A 942 -54.21 -5.95 19.71
CA GLN A 942 -55.11 -5.84 20.87
C GLN A 942 -54.36 -5.65 22.20
N SER A 943 -53.02 -5.50 22.18
CA SER A 943 -52.17 -5.28 23.36
C SER A 943 -52.63 -4.09 24.21
N GLN A 944 -52.50 -4.18 25.53
CA GLN A 944 -52.73 -3.03 26.41
C GLN A 944 -51.63 -1.96 26.28
N ASN A 945 -50.42 -2.33 25.86
CA ASN A 945 -49.33 -1.40 25.61
C ASN A 945 -49.55 -0.66 24.28
N VAL A 946 -49.63 0.67 24.35
CA VAL A 946 -49.90 1.54 23.19
C VAL A 946 -48.80 1.44 22.13
N GLU A 947 -47.54 1.28 22.53
CA GLU A 947 -46.41 1.19 21.59
C GLU A 947 -46.45 -0.12 20.79
N TRP A 948 -46.62 -1.26 21.46
CA TRP A 948 -46.76 -2.57 20.80
C TRP A 948 -47.99 -2.62 19.91
N ARG A 949 -49.10 -2.01 20.35
CA ARG A 949 -50.34 -1.92 19.57
C ARG A 949 -50.12 -1.18 18.24
N LEU A 950 -49.56 0.03 18.30
CA LEU A 950 -49.33 0.86 17.13
C LEU A 950 -48.26 0.26 16.20
N PHE A 951 -47.19 -0.30 16.75
CA PHE A 951 -46.13 -0.90 15.95
C PHE A 951 -46.63 -2.18 15.25
N SER A 952 -47.32 -3.07 15.97
CA SER A 952 -47.89 -4.30 15.40
C SER A 952 -48.96 -4.01 14.35
N LEU A 953 -49.78 -2.96 14.55
CA LEU A 953 -50.78 -2.53 13.56
C LEU A 953 -50.13 -2.08 12.26
N ARG A 954 -49.02 -1.34 12.34
CA ARG A 954 -48.24 -0.94 11.17
C ARG A 954 -47.65 -2.15 10.45
N LEU A 955 -46.98 -3.05 11.17
CA LEU A 955 -46.39 -4.27 10.59
C LEU A 955 -47.46 -5.16 9.94
N LEU A 956 -48.61 -5.31 10.58
CA LEU A 956 -49.76 -6.04 10.06
C LEU A 956 -50.31 -5.40 8.78
N SER A 957 -50.49 -4.08 8.75
CA SER A 957 -50.96 -3.35 7.57
C SER A 957 -49.99 -3.45 6.40
N GLU A 958 -48.67 -3.32 6.64
CA GLU A 958 -47.66 -3.43 5.59
C GLU A 958 -47.59 -4.88 5.06
N THR A 959 -47.63 -5.89 5.93
CA THR A 959 -47.57 -7.32 5.55
C THR A 959 -48.84 -7.77 4.81
N THR A 960 -50.03 -7.36 5.26
CA THR A 960 -51.29 -7.74 4.60
C THR A 960 -51.45 -7.05 3.24
N SER A 961 -51.05 -5.77 3.12
CA SER A 961 -51.01 -5.08 1.82
C SER A 961 -50.07 -5.77 0.82
N LEU A 962 -48.96 -6.31 1.31
CA LEU A 962 -47.96 -7.05 0.52
C LEU A 962 -48.50 -8.41 0.03
N LEU A 963 -49.22 -9.15 0.87
CA LEU A 963 -49.87 -10.41 0.49
C LEU A 963 -51.02 -10.18 -0.52
N VAL A 964 -51.92 -9.23 -0.24
CA VAL A 964 -53.08 -8.93 -1.10
C VAL A 964 -52.66 -8.36 -2.47
N SER A 965 -51.56 -7.62 -2.55
CA SER A 965 -51.07 -7.08 -3.83
C SER A 965 -50.37 -8.13 -4.72
N GLN A 966 -50.04 -9.32 -4.21
CA GLN A 966 -49.41 -10.39 -4.99
C GLN A 966 -50.43 -11.25 -5.76
N GLU A 967 -51.67 -11.38 -5.28
CA GLU A 967 -52.73 -12.19 -5.93
C GLU A 967 -53.18 -11.64 -7.31
N ALA A 968 -52.85 -10.39 -7.64
CA ALA A 968 -53.22 -9.75 -8.91
C ALA A 968 -52.21 -9.94 -10.06
N GLY A 969 -51.10 -10.66 -9.83
CA GLY A 969 -49.88 -10.56 -10.66
C GLY A 969 -49.62 -11.64 -11.70
N ASP A 970 -49.62 -12.92 -11.30
CA ASP A 970 -49.17 -14.05 -12.13
C ASP A 970 -50.25 -15.14 -12.20
N GLY A 971 -50.77 -15.42 -13.40
CA GLY A 971 -51.70 -16.52 -13.62
C GLY A 971 -50.98 -17.81 -14.01
N GLU A 972 -50.77 -18.71 -13.05
CA GLU A 972 -50.56 -20.14 -13.31
C GLU A 972 -51.06 -20.98 -12.13
N GLU A 973 -51.91 -21.97 -12.40
CA GLU A 973 -52.54 -22.81 -11.38
C GLU A 973 -51.53 -23.82 -10.78
N ALA A 974 -51.29 -23.72 -9.47
CA ALA A 974 -50.61 -24.76 -8.70
C ALA A 974 -51.37 -25.03 -7.40
N ALA A 975 -52.05 -26.17 -7.32
CA ALA A 975 -52.87 -26.53 -6.16
C ALA A 975 -52.02 -26.98 -4.96
N ASN A 976 -52.09 -26.23 -3.85
CA ASN A 976 -52.12 -26.77 -2.48
C ASN A 976 -52.33 -25.67 -1.44
N VAL A 977 -53.44 -25.75 -0.70
CA VAL A 977 -53.88 -24.85 0.40
C VAL A 977 -54.05 -23.39 -0.04
N ASP A 978 -55.25 -22.85 0.15
CA ASP A 978 -55.63 -21.53 -0.34
C ASP A 978 -55.36 -20.43 0.72
N PRO A 979 -54.22 -19.72 0.69
CA PRO A 979 -53.83 -18.78 1.75
C PRO A 979 -54.80 -17.60 1.85
N SER A 980 -55.51 -17.29 0.75
CA SER A 980 -56.57 -16.29 0.71
C SER A 980 -57.66 -16.57 1.74
N SER A 981 -58.01 -17.86 1.93
CA SER A 981 -59.06 -18.28 2.88
C SER A 981 -58.64 -18.14 4.34
N SER A 982 -57.40 -18.48 4.67
CA SER A 982 -56.81 -18.28 6.01
C SER A 982 -56.65 -16.78 6.32
N LEU A 983 -56.22 -15.98 5.34
CA LEU A 983 -56.11 -14.53 5.50
C LEU A 983 -57.49 -13.86 5.69
N LEU A 984 -58.48 -14.25 4.89
CA LEU A 984 -59.85 -13.73 4.98
C LEU A 984 -60.54 -14.10 6.30
N THR A 985 -60.34 -15.33 6.80
CA THR A 985 -60.84 -15.73 8.12
C THR A 985 -60.16 -14.96 9.25
N LEU A 986 -58.83 -14.79 9.22
CA LEU A 986 -58.10 -13.99 10.20
C LEU A 986 -58.59 -12.53 10.26
N ILE A 987 -58.86 -11.91 9.10
CA ILE A 987 -59.40 -10.55 9.02
C ILE A 987 -60.85 -10.50 9.54
N ARG A 988 -61.70 -11.43 9.08
CA ARG A 988 -63.13 -11.46 9.44
C ARG A 988 -63.36 -11.71 10.93
N ASP A 989 -62.61 -12.65 11.51
CA ASP A 989 -62.91 -13.17 12.85
C ASP A 989 -62.21 -12.39 13.98
N VAL A 990 -61.24 -11.51 13.67
CA VAL A 990 -60.42 -10.82 14.70
C VAL A 990 -60.21 -9.32 14.47
N LEU A 991 -60.20 -8.82 13.22
CA LEU A 991 -59.93 -7.40 12.92
C LEU A 991 -61.19 -6.58 12.64
N LEU A 992 -62.26 -7.21 12.15
CA LEU A 992 -63.57 -6.57 12.06
C LEU A 992 -64.27 -6.59 13.44
N PRO A 993 -64.92 -5.50 13.86
CA PRO A 993 -65.77 -5.55 15.05
C PRO A 993 -66.91 -6.56 14.82
N HIS A 994 -67.14 -7.43 15.79
CA HIS A 994 -68.31 -8.31 15.77
C HIS A 994 -69.59 -7.46 15.73
N LEU A 995 -70.36 -7.62 14.66
CA LEU A 995 -71.66 -6.97 14.41
C LEU A 995 -72.78 -7.62 15.23
#